data_AF-A0A8S4AA92-F1
#
_entry.id   AF-A0A8S4AA92-F1
#
_cell.length_a   1.000
_cell.length_b   1.000
_cell.length_c   1.000
_cell.angle_alpha   90.00
_cell.angle_beta   90.00
_cell.angle_gamma   90.00
#
_symmetry.space_group_name_H-M   'P 1'
#
loop_
_entity.id
_entity.type
_entity.pdbx_description
1 polymer ?
#
loop_
_entity_poly.entity_id
_entity_poly.type
_entity_poly.pdbx_seq_one_letter_code
_entity_poly.pdbx_strand_id
1 'polypeptide(L)'
;MMRKAKTRVVIIAGALGLLVFHFCKHSTEHKSVNPNINLRLRKLSPLNKSDSHVYSWPKCQQNHTAANITGFGSLPQNIKDFLYYQHCRHFPMLLDLPDKCGGAEKSGDVFLLLVIKSSPMNYERREVLRKTWAKERLHNGLWIRRIFLSGTSGSGLEKERLNKLLELEQREFSDILQWDFSDTFYNLTLKQILFLEWMERNCPNVHFLFNGDDDVFAHTDNMVLYLHSLDDRDETKHLFTGHLIQNVGPIRSSGSKYFVPVQVEESNSYPPYCGGGGFLLSGYTAKVIYNMSRSIPILPIDDVYMGMCLAKAGLHPASHLGVKTAGFKISAVTADEYDPCFYKEILLVHRFLPTQIASMMRKARTRGVILAGALVLLVFHFCKHSTEHKSVNPNINLRLRKLSPLNKSDSHVYSWPKCQQNHTAANITGFANLPENMKDFLYYQHCRHFPMLLDLPDKCGGAEKSGDVFLLLVIKSSPMNYERREVLRKTWAKERLHNGVWIRRIFLSGTSGSGLEKERQNKLLELEQREFSDILQWDFSDTFYNLTLKQILFLEWMERNCPNVHFLLNGDDDVFAHTDNMVLYLHSLDDRDETKHLFTGQMNTNMIAIRSSDSKYFVPVQLQESDLFPPYCSGGGFLLSGYTAKVIYNMSRSVPILPIDDVYMGMCLAKAGLHPTSHLGVKAFGFQISAITADEYDPCFYKEILLVHRFLPTQMNVFMQLQTFLLLGLVGVAVVMIYISKDADSNIYNVPPDEAEYCCQVKNDLKNHSKHLFSPSKCKENTSVTKITGFDSLPDSLKNFLYYQHCRHFPMLLDLPDKCGGAEKSGDVFLLLVIKSSPMNYERREVLRKTWAKERLHNGVWIRRIFLSGTSGSGFEKKTLNKLLELEHYEFGDILQWDFSDTFHNLTLKQTLFLNWLEENCPNARFLLNGDDDVFAHTSNMVRYLQSLPDNNGSKHLFTGHLLATERPVRWAPSKYYIPTQIQESNFYPPYCGGGGFLMSGYTAKVIHRTAQDVPLHPIDDAYMGMCLAKAGLVPSSHIGVKTVGLSILSKVKDDLEPCYLRELLLVHRFLPSQIYLMWKQVHDPYLKCGKRQKNIWRFL
;
A
#
# COMPACT_ATOMS: atom_id res chain seq x y z
N MET A 1 -9.52 65.03 -26.75
CA MET A 1 -9.59 63.72 -27.45
C MET A 1 -10.43 62.71 -26.65
N MET A 2 -11.65 63.08 -26.21
CA MET A 2 -12.42 62.35 -25.18
C MET A 2 -13.89 62.06 -25.56
N ARG A 3 -14.28 62.19 -26.84
CA ARG A 3 -15.66 61.85 -27.30
C ARG A 3 -15.76 60.62 -28.22
N LYS A 4 -14.65 59.99 -28.63
CA LYS A 4 -14.64 58.75 -29.47
C LYS A 4 -14.48 57.43 -28.69
N ALA A 5 -14.25 57.47 -27.37
CA ALA A 5 -14.03 56.26 -26.56
C ALA A 5 -15.33 55.65 -25.98
N LYS A 6 -16.37 56.45 -25.72
CA LYS A 6 -17.64 55.93 -25.15
C LYS A 6 -18.48 55.13 -26.16
N THR A 7 -18.38 55.44 -27.46
CA THR A 7 -19.15 54.73 -28.50
C THR A 7 -18.60 53.32 -28.78
N ARG A 8 -17.28 53.10 -28.63
CA ARG A 8 -16.67 51.78 -28.84
C ARG A 8 -16.97 50.79 -27.71
N VAL A 9 -17.10 51.25 -26.47
CA VAL A 9 -17.45 50.40 -25.32
C VAL A 9 -18.92 49.94 -25.39
N VAL A 10 -19.83 50.78 -25.86
CA VAL A 10 -21.26 50.42 -26.04
C VAL A 10 -21.46 49.45 -27.21
N ILE A 11 -20.68 49.57 -28.30
CA ILE A 11 -20.75 48.64 -29.43
C ILE A 11 -20.17 47.26 -29.05
N ILE A 12 -19.09 47.22 -28.27
CA ILE A 12 -18.50 45.96 -27.80
C ILE A 12 -19.40 45.28 -26.75
N ALA A 13 -20.01 46.04 -25.83
CA ALA A 13 -20.99 45.51 -24.89
C ALA A 13 -22.27 45.02 -25.59
N GLY A 14 -22.72 45.71 -26.64
CA GLY A 14 -23.84 45.28 -27.48
C GLY A 14 -23.55 44.01 -28.29
N ALA A 15 -22.33 43.87 -28.80
CA ALA A 15 -21.89 42.68 -29.54
C ALA A 15 -21.70 41.45 -28.62
N LEU A 16 -21.17 41.64 -27.42
CA LEU A 16 -21.10 40.59 -26.39
C LEU A 16 -22.49 40.21 -25.86
N GLY A 17 -23.39 41.19 -25.70
CA GLY A 17 -24.79 40.94 -25.35
C GLY A 17 -25.54 40.14 -26.42
N LEU A 18 -25.32 40.45 -27.70
CA LEU A 18 -25.90 39.70 -28.82
C LEU A 18 -25.30 38.29 -28.98
N LEU A 19 -24.01 38.10 -28.69
CA LEU A 19 -23.37 36.78 -28.67
C LEU A 19 -23.89 35.90 -27.52
N VAL A 20 -24.08 36.48 -26.32
CA VAL A 20 -24.70 35.77 -25.19
C VAL A 20 -26.18 35.49 -25.47
N PHE A 21 -26.90 36.39 -26.13
CA PHE A 21 -28.28 36.15 -26.56
C PHE A 21 -28.37 35.09 -27.67
N HIS A 22 -27.38 35.00 -28.56
CA HIS A 22 -27.35 33.98 -29.62
C HIS A 22 -26.98 32.60 -29.07
N PHE A 23 -26.09 32.52 -28.06
CA PHE A 23 -25.78 31.29 -27.34
C PHE A 23 -26.88 30.85 -26.37
N CYS A 24 -27.64 31.78 -25.78
CA CYS A 24 -28.80 31.46 -24.95
C CYS A 24 -30.07 31.11 -25.76
N LYS A 25 -30.12 31.42 -27.06
CA LYS A 25 -31.26 31.08 -27.94
C LYS A 25 -31.13 29.70 -28.60
N HIS A 26 -30.01 29.00 -28.44
CA HIS A 26 -29.80 27.66 -29.03
C HIS A 26 -29.95 26.50 -28.04
N SER A 27 -30.43 26.76 -26.82
CA SER A 27 -30.63 25.73 -25.79
C SER A 27 -32.06 25.62 -25.27
N THR A 28 -33.05 26.14 -26.00
CA THR A 28 -34.48 26.00 -25.70
C THR A 28 -35.31 25.70 -26.95
N GLU A 29 -35.21 24.48 -27.47
CA GLU A 29 -36.31 23.84 -28.20
C GLU A 29 -36.76 22.57 -27.46
N HIS A 30 -37.56 22.77 -26.42
CA HIS A 30 -38.53 21.77 -26.00
C HIS A 30 -39.63 21.75 -27.06
N LYS A 31 -39.57 20.82 -28.02
CA LYS A 31 -40.77 20.44 -28.78
C LYS A 31 -41.63 19.56 -27.88
N SER A 32 -42.72 20.15 -27.40
CA SER A 32 -43.88 19.44 -26.88
C SER A 32 -44.43 18.51 -27.97
N VAL A 33 -44.43 17.21 -27.72
CA VAL A 33 -45.30 16.27 -28.44
C VAL A 33 -46.40 15.84 -27.49
N ASN A 34 -47.63 16.10 -27.92
CA ASN A 34 -48.90 15.84 -27.27
C ASN A 34 -49.04 14.34 -26.91
N PRO A 35 -49.64 13.96 -25.75
CA PRO A 35 -49.72 12.59 -25.30
C PRO A 35 -51.00 11.97 -25.86
N ASN A 36 -50.94 11.32 -27.01
CA ASN A 36 -51.96 10.36 -27.44
C ASN A 36 -51.46 9.52 -28.62
N ILE A 37 -50.65 8.50 -28.32
CA ILE A 37 -50.49 7.35 -29.20
C ILE A 37 -50.70 6.09 -28.35
N ASN A 38 -51.86 5.46 -28.58
CA ASN A 38 -52.22 4.12 -28.14
C ASN A 38 -51.14 3.11 -28.59
N LEU A 39 -50.16 2.82 -27.74
CA LEU A 39 -49.29 1.66 -27.93
C LEU A 39 -49.86 0.50 -27.12
N ARG A 40 -50.73 -0.25 -27.81
CA ARG A 40 -51.05 -1.65 -27.49
C ARG A 40 -49.76 -2.33 -27.01
N LEU A 41 -49.85 -2.95 -25.83
CA LEU A 41 -48.96 -4.00 -25.37
C LEU A 41 -48.83 -5.05 -26.50
N ARG A 42 -47.85 -4.88 -27.39
CA ARG A 42 -47.28 -6.00 -28.10
C ARG A 42 -46.62 -6.83 -27.01
N LYS A 43 -47.28 -7.93 -26.63
CA LYS A 43 -46.60 -9.10 -26.08
C LYS A 43 -45.29 -9.21 -26.86
N LEU A 44 -44.17 -8.96 -26.19
CA LEU A 44 -42.88 -9.41 -26.67
C LEU A 44 -43.04 -10.93 -26.75
N SER A 45 -43.36 -11.41 -27.95
CA SER A 45 -43.01 -12.75 -28.38
C SER A 45 -41.57 -12.98 -27.96
N PRO A 46 -41.22 -14.18 -27.48
CA PRO A 46 -39.85 -14.47 -27.08
C PRO A 46 -38.94 -14.00 -28.20
N LEU A 47 -37.97 -13.14 -27.88
CA LEU A 47 -36.83 -12.96 -28.77
C LEU A 47 -36.36 -14.38 -29.07
N ASN A 48 -36.53 -14.81 -30.32
CA ASN A 48 -35.92 -16.02 -30.81
C ASN A 48 -34.49 -15.92 -30.34
N LYS A 49 -34.10 -16.85 -29.46
CA LYS A 49 -32.70 -17.13 -29.17
C LYS A 49 -32.09 -17.33 -30.54
N SER A 50 -31.40 -16.32 -31.07
CA SER A 50 -30.31 -16.61 -31.99
C SER A 50 -29.42 -17.50 -31.15
N ASP A 51 -29.28 -18.75 -31.58
CA ASP A 51 -28.52 -19.76 -30.87
C ASP A 51 -27.17 -19.16 -30.47
N SER A 52 -27.07 -18.73 -29.19
CA SER A 52 -25.81 -18.41 -28.59
C SER A 52 -25.12 -19.75 -28.51
N HIS A 53 -24.30 -20.08 -29.50
CA HIS A 53 -23.42 -21.24 -29.44
C HIS A 53 -22.64 -21.12 -28.13
N VAL A 54 -23.09 -21.82 -27.10
CA VAL A 54 -22.30 -22.07 -25.91
C VAL A 54 -21.19 -22.97 -26.41
N TYR A 55 -20.03 -22.37 -26.71
CA TYR A 55 -18.83 -23.12 -27.06
C TYR A 55 -18.38 -23.88 -25.82
N SER A 56 -18.99 -25.04 -25.60
CA SER A 56 -18.62 -25.96 -24.53
C SER A 56 -17.47 -26.82 -25.04
N TRP A 57 -16.25 -26.34 -24.81
CA TRP A 57 -15.09 -27.20 -24.92
C TRP A 57 -15.13 -28.26 -23.81
N PRO A 58 -14.82 -29.53 -24.09
CA PRO A 58 -14.69 -30.53 -23.04
C PRO A 58 -13.61 -30.08 -22.05
N LYS A 59 -13.76 -30.43 -20.77
CA LYS A 59 -12.75 -30.13 -19.76
C LYS A 59 -11.43 -30.77 -20.19
N CYS A 60 -10.37 -29.96 -20.22
CA CYS A 60 -9.06 -30.47 -20.60
C CYS A 60 -8.61 -31.53 -19.59
N GLN A 61 -8.16 -32.67 -20.09
CA GLN A 61 -7.67 -33.75 -19.27
C GLN A 61 -6.18 -33.57 -19.00
N GLN A 62 -5.72 -34.11 -17.88
CA GLN A 62 -4.30 -34.14 -17.55
C GLN A 62 -3.56 -35.01 -18.57
N ASN A 63 -2.54 -34.46 -19.23
CA ASN A 63 -1.69 -35.27 -20.10
C ASN A 63 -0.67 -36.05 -19.25
N HIS A 64 -1.01 -37.27 -18.86
CA HIS A 64 -0.12 -38.12 -18.06
C HIS A 64 1.22 -38.43 -18.74
N THR A 65 1.31 -38.32 -20.09
CA THR A 65 2.59 -38.50 -20.80
C THR A 65 3.60 -37.39 -20.50
N ALA A 66 3.15 -36.22 -20.01
CA ALA A 66 4.06 -35.16 -19.56
C ALA A 66 4.94 -35.62 -18.37
N ALA A 67 4.50 -36.62 -17.59
CA ALA A 67 5.31 -37.21 -16.54
C ALA A 67 6.55 -37.97 -17.08
N ASN A 68 6.53 -38.35 -18.37
CA ASN A 68 7.67 -38.99 -19.03
C ASN A 68 8.74 -37.97 -19.46
N ILE A 69 8.47 -36.66 -19.35
CA ILE A 69 9.48 -35.63 -19.62
C ILE A 69 10.66 -35.86 -18.67
N THR A 70 11.86 -35.88 -19.23
CA THR A 70 13.08 -36.12 -18.45
C THR A 70 13.23 -35.06 -17.36
N GLY A 71 13.36 -35.50 -16.10
CA GLY A 71 13.47 -34.62 -14.94
C GLY A 71 12.13 -34.06 -14.44
N PHE A 72 10.99 -34.54 -14.91
CA PHE A 72 9.67 -34.07 -14.46
C PHE A 72 9.49 -34.13 -12.94
N GLY A 73 9.96 -35.22 -12.30
CA GLY A 73 9.82 -35.46 -10.87
C GLY A 73 10.44 -34.38 -9.97
N SER A 74 11.50 -33.69 -10.42
CA SER A 74 12.19 -32.66 -9.65
C SER A 74 11.61 -31.25 -9.83
N LEU A 75 10.62 -31.08 -10.72
CA LEU A 75 10.02 -29.77 -10.98
C LEU A 75 9.10 -29.33 -9.83
N PRO A 76 9.03 -28.01 -9.53
CA PRO A 76 8.02 -27.44 -8.65
C PRO A 76 6.59 -27.78 -9.09
N GLN A 77 5.67 -27.90 -8.13
CA GLN A 77 4.30 -28.35 -8.42
C GLN A 77 3.59 -27.48 -9.46
N ASN A 78 3.74 -26.15 -9.39
CA ASN A 78 3.17 -25.22 -10.36
C ASN A 78 3.71 -25.42 -11.80
N ILE A 79 4.96 -25.87 -11.97
CA ILE A 79 5.51 -26.21 -13.29
C ILE A 79 5.01 -27.58 -13.75
N LYS A 80 4.92 -28.56 -12.84
CA LYS A 80 4.33 -29.87 -13.16
C LYS A 80 2.91 -29.71 -13.66
N ASP A 81 2.11 -28.91 -12.96
CA ASP A 81 0.74 -28.57 -13.35
C ASP A 81 0.74 -27.87 -14.72
N PHE A 82 1.62 -26.89 -14.94
CA PHE A 82 1.76 -26.24 -16.24
C PHE A 82 2.04 -27.24 -17.37
N LEU A 83 3.03 -28.12 -17.22
CA LEU A 83 3.40 -29.13 -18.24
C LEU A 83 2.28 -30.14 -18.49
N TYR A 84 1.62 -30.61 -17.42
CA TYR A 84 0.47 -31.50 -17.52
C TYR A 84 -0.66 -30.92 -18.38
N TYR A 85 -0.86 -29.60 -18.32
CA TYR A 85 -1.94 -28.89 -19.02
C TYR A 85 -1.44 -27.97 -20.14
N GLN A 86 -0.16 -28.06 -20.55
CA GLN A 86 0.43 -27.14 -21.55
C GLN A 86 -0.25 -27.25 -22.92
N HIS A 87 -0.78 -28.43 -23.23
CA HIS A 87 -1.54 -28.72 -24.44
C HIS A 87 -2.96 -28.11 -24.43
N CYS A 88 -3.47 -27.71 -23.26
CA CYS A 88 -4.81 -27.17 -23.08
C CYS A 88 -4.87 -25.72 -23.51
N ARG A 89 -5.54 -25.46 -24.64
CA ARG A 89 -5.75 -24.09 -25.16
C ARG A 89 -7.16 -23.59 -25.02
N HIS A 90 -8.11 -24.50 -24.79
CA HIS A 90 -9.53 -24.20 -24.75
C HIS A 90 -10.10 -24.56 -23.39
N PHE A 91 -10.90 -23.64 -22.86
CA PHE A 91 -11.58 -23.79 -21.59
C PHE A 91 -13.02 -23.33 -21.73
N PRO A 92 -13.96 -23.96 -21.00
CA PRO A 92 -15.33 -23.49 -20.94
C PRO A 92 -15.38 -22.00 -20.56
N MET A 93 -16.12 -21.23 -21.33
CA MET A 93 -16.39 -19.83 -21.00
C MET A 93 -17.51 -19.80 -19.96
N LEU A 94 -17.25 -19.12 -18.84
CA LEU A 94 -18.22 -18.94 -17.75
C LEU A 94 -19.00 -17.64 -17.93
N LEU A 95 -18.33 -16.57 -18.39
CA LEU A 95 -18.93 -15.26 -18.65
C LEU A 95 -18.43 -14.74 -20.00
N ASP A 96 -19.37 -14.32 -20.86
CA ASP A 96 -19.14 -13.86 -22.23
C ASP A 96 -19.70 -12.45 -22.46
N LEU A 97 -19.28 -11.81 -23.55
CA LEU A 97 -19.58 -10.44 -23.95
C LEU A 97 -19.73 -10.24 -25.48
N PRO A 98 -20.49 -11.08 -26.21
CA PRO A 98 -20.46 -11.09 -27.68
C PRO A 98 -20.69 -9.72 -28.35
N ASP A 99 -21.50 -8.86 -27.72
CA ASP A 99 -21.88 -7.55 -28.25
C ASP A 99 -20.98 -6.39 -27.78
N LYS A 100 -19.88 -6.64 -27.05
CA LYS A 100 -19.07 -5.56 -26.45
C LYS A 100 -18.49 -4.58 -27.47
N CYS A 101 -18.15 -5.09 -28.65
CA CYS A 101 -17.67 -4.30 -29.78
C CYS A 101 -18.80 -3.97 -30.80
N GLY A 102 -20.07 -4.14 -30.42
CA GLY A 102 -21.22 -3.99 -31.33
C GLY A 102 -21.41 -5.17 -32.29
N GLY A 103 -20.76 -6.30 -32.01
CA GLY A 103 -20.66 -7.47 -32.88
C GLY A 103 -19.46 -7.39 -33.84
N ALA A 104 -19.22 -8.49 -34.58
CA ALA A 104 -18.06 -8.60 -35.46
C ALA A 104 -18.00 -7.47 -36.52
N GLU A 105 -19.15 -7.13 -37.12
CA GLU A 105 -19.25 -6.12 -38.17
C GLU A 105 -18.98 -4.69 -37.68
N LYS A 106 -19.41 -4.35 -36.46
CA LYS A 106 -19.24 -3.01 -35.87
C LYS A 106 -17.99 -2.87 -35.02
N SER A 107 -17.18 -3.91 -34.93
CA SER A 107 -15.96 -3.87 -34.13
C SER A 107 -14.95 -2.82 -34.57
N GLY A 108 -15.05 -2.35 -35.82
CA GLY A 108 -14.32 -1.19 -36.34
C GLY A 108 -14.69 0.13 -35.66
N ASP A 109 -15.86 0.25 -35.04
CA ASP A 109 -16.23 1.46 -34.30
C ASP A 109 -15.40 1.63 -33.02
N VAL A 110 -14.75 0.56 -32.54
CA VAL A 110 -13.92 0.59 -31.33
C VAL A 110 -12.48 0.97 -31.69
N PHE A 111 -12.13 2.21 -31.38
CA PHE A 111 -10.78 2.73 -31.61
C PHE A 111 -9.77 2.13 -30.63
N LEU A 112 -10.05 2.16 -29.32
CA LEU A 112 -9.16 1.62 -28.30
C LEU A 112 -9.92 0.67 -27.36
N LEU A 113 -9.53 -0.61 -27.37
CA LEU A 113 -10.02 -1.61 -26.43
C LEU A 113 -9.03 -1.80 -25.29
N LEU A 114 -9.44 -1.43 -24.07
CA LEU A 114 -8.70 -1.65 -22.84
C LEU A 114 -8.94 -3.09 -22.35
N VAL A 115 -7.91 -3.91 -22.42
CA VAL A 115 -7.90 -5.33 -22.02
C VAL A 115 -7.10 -5.42 -20.72
N ILE A 116 -7.80 -5.66 -19.61
CA ILE A 116 -7.22 -5.54 -18.28
C ILE A 116 -7.20 -6.91 -17.60
N LYS A 117 -6.01 -7.44 -17.32
CA LYS A 117 -5.81 -8.69 -16.59
C LYS A 117 -6.17 -8.46 -15.11
N SER A 118 -7.13 -9.22 -14.60
CA SER A 118 -7.57 -9.15 -13.20
C SER A 118 -7.77 -10.55 -12.62
N SER A 119 -7.95 -10.64 -11.31
CA SER A 119 -8.26 -11.89 -10.57
C SER A 119 -9.69 -11.84 -10.05
N PRO A 120 -10.40 -12.97 -9.86
CA PRO A 120 -11.73 -12.99 -9.25
C PRO A 120 -11.85 -12.14 -7.96
N MET A 121 -10.80 -12.12 -7.13
CA MET A 121 -10.76 -11.38 -5.88
C MET A 121 -10.72 -9.85 -6.04
N ASN A 122 -10.25 -9.34 -7.17
CA ASN A 122 -9.90 -7.92 -7.36
C ASN A 122 -11.08 -7.03 -7.76
N TYR A 123 -12.26 -7.25 -7.19
CA TYR A 123 -13.45 -6.42 -7.43
C TYR A 123 -13.16 -4.92 -7.22
N GLU A 124 -12.45 -4.58 -6.14
CA GLU A 124 -12.13 -3.20 -5.76
C GLU A 124 -11.28 -2.49 -6.81
N ARG A 125 -10.25 -3.17 -7.33
CA ARG A 125 -9.43 -2.65 -8.42
C ARG A 125 -10.29 -2.37 -9.64
N ARG A 126 -11.05 -3.37 -10.10
CA ARG A 126 -11.95 -3.21 -11.26
C ARG A 126 -12.89 -2.03 -11.08
N GLU A 127 -13.56 -1.92 -9.94
CA GLU A 127 -14.50 -0.85 -9.64
C GLU A 127 -13.87 0.55 -9.67
N VAL A 128 -12.65 0.72 -9.13
CA VAL A 128 -11.92 1.98 -9.25
C VAL A 128 -11.56 2.27 -10.69
N LEU A 129 -11.10 1.27 -11.45
CA LEU A 129 -10.75 1.42 -12.86
C LEU A 129 -11.95 1.85 -13.71
N ARG A 130 -13.15 1.28 -13.49
CA ARG A 130 -14.41 1.68 -14.16
C ARG A 130 -14.71 3.17 -14.05
N LYS A 131 -14.38 3.78 -12.91
CA LYS A 131 -14.68 5.19 -12.59
C LYS A 131 -13.55 6.16 -12.98
N THR A 132 -12.37 5.62 -13.21
CA THR A 132 -11.14 6.38 -13.42
C THR A 132 -10.68 6.23 -14.87
N TRP A 133 -9.46 5.76 -15.10
CA TRP A 133 -8.85 5.77 -16.43
C TRP A 133 -9.46 4.76 -17.40
N ALA A 134 -10.06 3.68 -16.88
CA ALA A 134 -10.65 2.65 -17.72
C ALA A 134 -12.12 2.95 -18.07
N LYS A 135 -12.66 4.12 -17.72
CA LYS A 135 -14.04 4.52 -18.06
C LYS A 135 -14.29 4.46 -19.57
N GLU A 136 -15.35 3.76 -19.95
CA GLU A 136 -15.81 3.74 -21.35
C GLU A 136 -16.38 5.10 -21.75
N ARG A 137 -15.93 5.62 -22.89
CA ARG A 137 -16.33 6.95 -23.38
C ARG A 137 -15.93 7.14 -24.83
N LEU A 138 -16.56 8.13 -25.46
CA LEU A 138 -16.00 8.80 -26.63
C LEU A 138 -14.95 9.81 -26.16
N HIS A 139 -13.76 9.77 -26.74
CA HIS A 139 -12.73 10.78 -26.58
C HIS A 139 -12.30 11.26 -27.96
N ASN A 140 -12.46 12.55 -28.25
CA ASN A 140 -12.25 13.13 -29.59
C ASN A 140 -12.99 12.38 -30.72
N GLY A 141 -14.22 11.94 -30.46
CA GLY A 141 -15.02 11.18 -31.42
C GLY A 141 -14.65 9.69 -31.55
N LEU A 142 -13.63 9.21 -30.83
CA LEU A 142 -13.13 7.85 -30.90
C LEU A 142 -13.59 7.04 -29.68
N TRP A 143 -14.09 5.82 -29.89
CA TRP A 143 -14.59 4.98 -28.80
C TRP A 143 -13.47 4.29 -28.03
N ILE A 144 -13.50 4.45 -26.71
CA ILE A 144 -12.72 3.66 -25.76
C ILE A 144 -13.66 2.67 -25.06
N ARG A 145 -13.38 1.36 -25.19
CA ARG A 145 -14.11 0.26 -24.54
C ARG A 145 -13.22 -0.48 -23.56
N ARG A 146 -13.79 -1.17 -22.57
CA ARG A 146 -13.03 -1.90 -21.53
C ARG A 146 -13.53 -3.33 -21.37
N ILE A 147 -12.60 -4.25 -21.17
CA ILE A 147 -12.86 -5.64 -20.77
C ILE A 147 -11.85 -6.05 -19.68
N PHE A 148 -12.35 -6.73 -18.64
CA PHE A 148 -11.54 -7.43 -17.65
C PHE A 148 -11.43 -8.91 -17.97
N LEU A 149 -10.22 -9.45 -17.88
CA LEU A 149 -9.95 -10.88 -18.11
C LEU A 149 -9.76 -11.59 -16.78
N SER A 150 -10.52 -12.67 -16.55
CA SER A 150 -10.47 -13.47 -15.32
C SER A 150 -10.51 -14.97 -15.63
N GLY A 151 -9.84 -15.77 -14.79
CA GLY A 151 -10.09 -17.20 -14.67
C GLY A 151 -10.97 -17.50 -13.46
N THR A 152 -10.76 -18.65 -12.84
CA THR A 152 -11.37 -19.07 -11.56
C THR A 152 -10.32 -19.14 -10.45
N SER A 153 -10.71 -18.96 -9.20
CA SER A 153 -9.80 -19.07 -8.05
C SER A 153 -10.48 -19.84 -6.91
N GLY A 154 -9.68 -20.37 -5.99
CA GLY A 154 -10.16 -21.18 -4.87
C GLY A 154 -10.52 -22.62 -5.27
N SER A 155 -11.08 -23.36 -4.32
CA SER A 155 -11.51 -24.76 -4.53
C SER A 155 -12.88 -25.02 -3.89
N GLY A 156 -13.58 -26.06 -4.38
CA GLY A 156 -14.90 -26.45 -3.87
C GLY A 156 -15.88 -25.27 -3.77
N LEU A 157 -16.43 -25.06 -2.58
CA LEU A 157 -17.42 -24.00 -2.30
C LEU A 157 -16.86 -22.58 -2.51
N GLU A 158 -15.57 -22.35 -2.24
CA GLU A 158 -14.94 -21.04 -2.42
C GLU A 158 -14.92 -20.64 -3.90
N LYS A 159 -14.57 -21.58 -4.78
CA LYS A 159 -14.61 -21.37 -6.24
C LYS A 159 -16.03 -21.06 -6.72
N GLU A 160 -17.01 -21.83 -6.26
CA GLU A 160 -18.43 -21.58 -6.59
C GLU A 160 -18.86 -20.17 -6.14
N ARG A 161 -18.47 -19.77 -4.93
CA ARG A 161 -18.75 -18.44 -4.36
C ARG A 161 -18.13 -17.33 -5.20
N LEU A 162 -16.85 -17.41 -5.54
CA LEU A 162 -16.16 -16.38 -6.32
C LEU A 162 -16.73 -16.27 -7.74
N ASN A 163 -17.01 -17.39 -8.38
CA ASN A 163 -17.66 -17.40 -9.69
C ASN A 163 -19.05 -16.75 -9.62
N LYS A 164 -19.81 -17.01 -8.54
CA LYS A 164 -21.10 -16.38 -8.35
C LYS A 164 -20.99 -14.86 -8.16
N LEU A 165 -19.99 -14.40 -7.41
CA LEU A 165 -19.76 -12.96 -7.22
C LEU A 165 -19.39 -12.27 -8.54
N LEU A 166 -18.55 -12.90 -9.37
CA LEU A 166 -18.20 -12.40 -10.71
C LEU A 166 -19.40 -12.39 -11.66
N GLU A 167 -20.24 -13.42 -11.62
CA GLU A 167 -21.48 -13.47 -12.41
C GLU A 167 -22.41 -12.28 -12.07
N LEU A 168 -22.50 -11.91 -10.79
CA LEU A 168 -23.31 -10.76 -10.37
C LEU A 168 -22.69 -9.43 -10.80
N GLU A 169 -21.38 -9.28 -10.64
CA GLU A 169 -20.65 -8.12 -11.13
C GLU A 169 -20.83 -7.95 -12.64
N GLN A 170 -20.75 -9.05 -13.39
CA GLN A 170 -20.97 -9.08 -14.83
C GLN A 170 -22.38 -8.66 -15.23
N ARG A 171 -23.42 -9.06 -14.47
CA ARG A 171 -24.80 -8.60 -14.71
C ARG A 171 -24.94 -7.08 -14.55
N GLU A 172 -24.16 -6.46 -13.67
CA GLU A 172 -24.21 -5.02 -13.42
C GLU A 172 -23.39 -4.22 -14.45
N PHE A 173 -22.20 -4.72 -14.82
CA PHE A 173 -21.24 -3.93 -15.59
C PHE A 173 -21.00 -4.41 -17.02
N SER A 174 -21.31 -5.67 -17.33
CA SER A 174 -21.12 -6.29 -18.65
C SER A 174 -19.73 -5.98 -19.23
N ASP A 175 -18.69 -6.31 -18.47
CA ASP A 175 -17.31 -5.99 -18.79
C ASP A 175 -16.28 -7.05 -18.34
N ILE A 176 -16.71 -8.25 -17.97
CA ILE A 176 -15.85 -9.37 -17.57
C ILE A 176 -15.96 -10.52 -18.58
N LEU A 177 -14.81 -10.97 -19.07
CA LEU A 177 -14.67 -12.29 -19.69
C LEU A 177 -14.08 -13.24 -18.66
N GLN A 178 -14.75 -14.40 -18.50
CA GLN A 178 -14.32 -15.42 -17.54
C GLN A 178 -14.27 -16.80 -18.18
N TRP A 179 -13.19 -17.54 -17.93
CA TRP A 179 -13.02 -18.93 -18.34
C TRP A 179 -12.75 -19.85 -17.15
N ASP A 180 -13.13 -21.13 -17.28
CA ASP A 180 -12.99 -22.16 -16.24
C ASP A 180 -11.58 -22.76 -16.16
N PHE A 181 -10.55 -21.92 -16.02
CA PHE A 181 -9.18 -22.33 -15.70
C PHE A 181 -8.74 -21.75 -14.35
N SER A 182 -7.71 -22.33 -13.73
CA SER A 182 -7.14 -21.80 -12.48
C SER A 182 -6.33 -20.53 -12.76
N ASP A 183 -6.80 -19.39 -12.25
CA ASP A 183 -6.20 -18.08 -12.46
C ASP A 183 -4.93 -17.91 -11.62
N THR A 184 -3.81 -18.32 -12.20
CA THR A 184 -2.48 -18.26 -11.58
C THR A 184 -1.52 -17.48 -12.48
N PHE A 185 -0.38 -17.07 -11.92
CA PHE A 185 0.64 -16.34 -12.66
C PHE A 185 1.11 -17.07 -13.94
N TYR A 186 1.25 -18.40 -13.93
CA TYR A 186 1.68 -19.17 -15.11
C TYR A 186 0.59 -19.44 -16.14
N ASN A 187 -0.67 -19.16 -15.79
CA ASN A 187 -1.78 -19.26 -16.72
C ASN A 187 -2.16 -17.89 -17.33
N LEU A 188 -1.35 -16.85 -17.12
CA LEU A 188 -1.58 -15.55 -17.77
C LEU A 188 -1.47 -15.64 -19.30
N THR A 189 -0.56 -16.46 -19.83
CA THR A 189 -0.46 -16.71 -21.27
C THR A 189 -1.74 -17.34 -21.81
N LEU A 190 -2.27 -18.34 -21.10
CA LEU A 190 -3.54 -18.96 -21.44
C LEU A 190 -4.68 -17.94 -21.41
N LYS A 191 -4.74 -17.09 -20.37
CA LYS A 191 -5.70 -15.98 -20.27
C LYS A 191 -5.65 -15.08 -21.50
N GLN A 192 -4.44 -14.78 -22.00
CA GLN A 192 -4.25 -13.96 -23.17
C GLN A 192 -4.66 -14.66 -24.48
N ILE A 193 -4.32 -15.94 -24.66
CA ILE A 193 -4.71 -16.73 -25.83
C ILE A 193 -6.24 -16.84 -25.91
N LEU A 194 -6.90 -17.13 -24.78
CA LEU A 194 -8.36 -17.23 -24.70
C LEU A 194 -9.04 -15.89 -25.04
N PHE A 195 -8.47 -14.78 -24.59
CA PHE A 195 -8.93 -13.45 -25.00
C PHE A 195 -8.76 -13.22 -26.50
N LEU A 196 -7.62 -13.58 -27.08
CA LEU A 196 -7.37 -13.40 -28.51
C LEU A 196 -8.30 -14.29 -29.37
N GLU A 197 -8.60 -15.52 -28.92
CA GLU A 197 -9.61 -16.39 -29.53
C GLU A 197 -11.01 -15.77 -29.47
N TRP A 198 -11.34 -15.11 -28.36
CA TRP A 198 -12.60 -14.39 -28.22
C TRP A 198 -12.64 -13.14 -29.12
N MET A 199 -11.53 -12.40 -29.22
CA MET A 199 -11.40 -11.20 -30.05
C MET A 199 -11.58 -11.51 -31.53
N GLU A 200 -11.00 -12.61 -32.04
CA GLU A 200 -11.14 -13.02 -33.44
C GLU A 200 -12.61 -13.14 -33.86
N ARG A 201 -13.47 -13.57 -32.94
CA ARG A 201 -14.91 -13.79 -33.19
C ARG A 201 -15.74 -12.53 -32.94
N ASN A 202 -15.48 -11.82 -31.85
CA ASN A 202 -16.39 -10.78 -31.36
C ASN A 202 -15.90 -9.34 -31.60
N CYS A 203 -14.59 -9.16 -31.77
CA CYS A 203 -13.96 -7.86 -31.98
C CYS A 203 -12.86 -7.89 -33.08
N PRO A 204 -13.11 -8.46 -34.28
CA PRO A 204 -12.06 -8.65 -35.28
C PRO A 204 -11.49 -7.32 -35.82
N ASN A 205 -12.27 -6.25 -35.92
CA ASN A 205 -11.85 -5.02 -36.61
C ASN A 205 -11.51 -3.86 -35.66
N VAL A 206 -11.35 -4.14 -34.37
CA VAL A 206 -10.86 -3.15 -33.39
C VAL A 206 -9.53 -2.56 -33.84
N HIS A 207 -9.36 -1.24 -33.73
CA HIS A 207 -8.17 -0.58 -34.27
C HIS A 207 -6.94 -0.81 -33.39
N PHE A 208 -7.06 -0.51 -32.09
CA PHE A 208 -5.97 -0.65 -31.14
C PHE A 208 -6.44 -1.29 -29.84
N LEU A 209 -5.50 -1.94 -29.17
CA LEU A 209 -5.67 -2.55 -27.88
C LEU A 209 -4.65 -1.94 -26.91
N PHE A 210 -5.08 -1.73 -25.68
CA PHE A 210 -4.19 -1.61 -24.54
C PHE A 210 -4.32 -2.88 -23.71
N ASN A 211 -3.23 -3.61 -23.53
CA ASN A 211 -3.20 -4.77 -22.65
C ASN A 211 -2.43 -4.43 -21.38
N GLY A 212 -3.05 -4.56 -20.20
CA GLY A 212 -2.41 -4.14 -18.95
C GLY A 212 -2.93 -4.81 -17.69
N ASP A 213 -2.27 -4.52 -16.57
CA ASP A 213 -2.58 -5.04 -15.25
C ASP A 213 -3.61 -4.15 -14.51
N ASP A 214 -4.28 -4.69 -13.50
CA ASP A 214 -5.29 -3.95 -12.73
C ASP A 214 -4.72 -3.04 -11.62
N ASP A 215 -3.39 -2.86 -11.55
CA ASP A 215 -2.68 -2.03 -10.57
C ASP A 215 -1.77 -0.96 -11.18
N VAL A 216 -2.10 -0.50 -12.39
CA VAL A 216 -1.44 0.61 -13.06
C VAL A 216 -2.27 1.88 -13.02
N PHE A 217 -1.59 3.01 -13.16
CA PHE A 217 -2.20 4.29 -13.54
C PHE A 217 -1.97 4.52 -15.03
N ALA A 218 -3.04 4.56 -15.82
CA ALA A 218 -2.98 4.79 -17.26
C ALA A 218 -3.62 6.12 -17.66
N HIS A 219 -3.00 6.85 -18.57
CA HIS A 219 -3.54 8.08 -19.16
C HIS A 219 -4.15 7.76 -20.53
N THR A 220 -5.37 7.22 -20.52
CA THR A 220 -6.02 6.71 -21.75
C THR A 220 -6.31 7.80 -22.79
N ASP A 221 -6.43 9.07 -22.39
CA ASP A 221 -6.51 10.20 -23.34
C ASP A 221 -5.19 10.37 -24.12
N ASN A 222 -4.05 10.20 -23.45
CA ASN A 222 -2.73 10.33 -24.10
C ASN A 222 -2.46 9.15 -25.02
N MET A 223 -2.95 7.95 -24.65
CA MET A 223 -2.90 6.79 -25.53
C MET A 223 -3.66 7.08 -26.82
N VAL A 224 -4.87 7.65 -26.74
CA VAL A 224 -5.64 8.01 -27.94
C VAL A 224 -4.91 9.06 -28.77
N LEU A 225 -4.35 10.11 -28.17
CA LEU A 225 -3.58 11.13 -28.88
C LEU A 225 -2.36 10.55 -29.58
N TYR A 226 -1.60 9.68 -28.90
CA TYR A 226 -0.44 9.00 -29.47
C TYR A 226 -0.86 8.11 -30.64
N LEU A 227 -1.85 7.24 -30.47
CA LEU A 227 -2.31 6.33 -31.51
C LEU A 227 -2.88 7.06 -32.72
N HIS A 228 -3.65 8.13 -32.50
CA HIS A 228 -4.18 8.97 -33.58
C HIS A 228 -3.07 9.71 -34.34
N SER A 229 -1.93 10.02 -33.70
CA SER A 229 -0.78 10.63 -34.39
C SER A 229 -0.02 9.67 -35.31
N LEU A 230 -0.17 8.35 -35.08
CA LEU A 230 0.40 7.31 -35.94
C LEU A 230 -0.48 7.01 -37.16
N ASP A 231 -1.71 7.52 -37.16
CA ASP A 231 -2.75 7.09 -38.09
C ASP A 231 -2.61 7.77 -39.46
N ASP A 232 -2.06 6.99 -40.39
CA ASP A 232 -2.34 7.06 -41.82
C ASP A 232 -3.10 5.77 -42.15
N ARG A 233 -4.44 5.84 -41.98
CA ARG A 233 -5.59 4.88 -42.03
C ARG A 233 -5.40 3.46 -42.60
N ASP A 234 -4.26 2.84 -42.38
CA ASP A 234 -3.93 1.51 -42.87
C ASP A 234 -4.04 0.50 -41.73
N GLU A 235 -5.19 -0.19 -41.71
CA GLU A 235 -5.54 -1.22 -40.73
C GLU A 235 -4.60 -2.44 -40.74
N THR A 236 -3.68 -2.53 -41.72
CA THR A 236 -2.71 -3.64 -41.84
C THR A 236 -1.36 -3.35 -41.19
N LYS A 237 -1.17 -2.14 -40.63
CA LYS A 237 0.11 -1.76 -40.02
C LYS A 237 0.34 -2.43 -38.66
N HIS A 238 1.57 -2.95 -38.53
CA HIS A 238 2.06 -3.48 -37.27
C HIS A 238 2.29 -2.35 -36.25
N LEU A 239 1.75 -2.53 -35.04
CA LEU A 239 2.08 -1.75 -33.86
C LEU A 239 2.13 -2.71 -32.67
N PHE A 240 3.25 -2.68 -31.95
CA PHE A 240 3.37 -3.29 -30.63
C PHE A 240 4.38 -2.47 -29.84
N THR A 241 3.92 -1.68 -28.87
CA THR A 241 4.78 -0.75 -28.14
C THR A 241 4.51 -0.69 -26.65
N GLY A 242 5.59 -0.55 -25.87
CA GLY A 242 5.55 -0.56 -24.42
C GLY A 242 6.95 -0.39 -23.84
N HIS A 243 7.18 -0.94 -22.65
CA HIS A 243 8.53 -1.03 -22.10
C HIS A 243 9.28 -2.21 -22.75
N LEU A 244 10.06 -1.92 -23.79
CA LEU A 244 10.79 -2.90 -24.57
C LEU A 244 11.93 -3.55 -23.76
N ILE A 245 11.88 -4.87 -23.65
CA ILE A 245 12.91 -5.72 -23.05
C ILE A 245 13.53 -6.58 -24.16
N GLN A 246 14.86 -6.57 -24.24
CA GLN A 246 15.64 -7.27 -25.25
C GLN A 246 16.88 -7.90 -24.62
N ASN A 247 17.46 -8.88 -25.31
CA ASN A 247 18.71 -9.52 -24.90
C ASN A 247 18.62 -10.20 -23.51
N VAL A 248 17.45 -10.76 -23.20
CA VAL A 248 17.19 -11.54 -21.98
C VAL A 248 16.75 -12.96 -22.34
N GLY A 249 16.71 -13.86 -21.37
CA GLY A 249 16.31 -15.26 -21.57
C GLY A 249 15.49 -15.80 -20.40
N PRO A 250 15.06 -17.08 -20.48
CA PRO A 250 14.32 -17.72 -19.40
C PRO A 250 15.11 -17.71 -18.10
N ILE A 251 14.47 -17.26 -17.02
CA ILE A 251 15.12 -17.34 -15.73
C ILE A 251 15.01 -18.77 -15.21
N ARG A 252 16.14 -19.49 -15.18
CA ARG A 252 16.23 -20.90 -14.81
C ARG A 252 16.22 -21.11 -13.31
N SER A 253 15.43 -20.38 -12.56
CA SER A 253 15.48 -20.44 -11.11
C SER A 253 14.13 -20.60 -10.42
N SER A 254 13.90 -21.63 -9.58
CA SER A 254 12.60 -22.14 -9.13
C SER A 254 11.83 -21.21 -8.22
N GLY A 255 12.47 -20.50 -7.31
CA GLY A 255 11.82 -19.47 -6.50
C GLY A 255 11.83 -18.10 -7.13
N SER A 256 12.15 -18.06 -8.41
CA SER A 256 11.56 -17.08 -9.28
C SER A 256 10.06 -17.28 -9.46
N LYS A 257 9.24 -16.31 -9.05
CA LYS A 257 8.02 -15.91 -9.78
C LYS A 257 8.10 -16.06 -11.34
N TYR A 258 9.21 -15.75 -12.02
CA TYR A 258 9.38 -15.87 -13.48
C TYR A 258 10.19 -17.13 -13.86
N PHE A 259 10.14 -18.20 -13.07
CA PHE A 259 10.91 -19.42 -13.30
C PHE A 259 10.42 -20.13 -14.57
N VAL A 260 11.34 -20.45 -15.49
CA VAL A 260 11.05 -21.29 -16.66
C VAL A 260 12.15 -22.35 -16.83
N PRO A 261 11.87 -23.64 -16.59
CA PRO A 261 12.83 -24.73 -16.76
C PRO A 261 13.13 -25.04 -18.23
N VAL A 262 14.23 -25.76 -18.48
CA VAL A 262 14.60 -26.25 -19.83
C VAL A 262 13.55 -27.18 -20.42
N GLN A 263 12.85 -27.93 -19.55
CA GLN A 263 11.70 -28.77 -19.93
C GLN A 263 10.53 -27.96 -20.52
N VAL A 264 10.49 -26.65 -20.29
CA VAL A 264 9.44 -25.74 -20.80
C VAL A 264 9.92 -24.95 -22.01
N GLU A 265 11.14 -24.42 -21.95
CA GLU A 265 11.75 -23.67 -23.06
C GLU A 265 13.22 -24.06 -23.14
N GLU A 266 13.64 -24.67 -24.24
CA GLU A 266 15.03 -25.12 -24.42
C GLU A 266 15.96 -23.96 -24.76
N SER A 267 15.48 -22.94 -25.47
CA SER A 267 16.27 -21.76 -25.82
C SER A 267 16.73 -20.99 -24.59
N ASN A 268 17.97 -20.49 -24.61
CA ASN A 268 18.49 -19.61 -23.55
C ASN A 268 18.22 -18.13 -23.79
N SER A 269 17.55 -17.78 -24.87
CA SER A 269 17.20 -16.40 -25.21
C SER A 269 15.72 -16.28 -25.55
N TYR A 270 15.11 -15.23 -25.04
CA TYR A 270 13.80 -14.79 -25.47
C TYR A 270 13.93 -13.80 -26.63
N PRO A 271 12.97 -13.80 -27.56
CA PRO A 271 12.84 -12.72 -28.53
C PRO A 271 12.49 -11.41 -27.83
N PRO A 272 12.75 -10.24 -28.45
CA PRO A 272 12.27 -8.95 -27.97
C PRO A 272 10.78 -8.98 -27.60
N TYR A 273 10.43 -8.41 -26.44
CA TYR A 273 9.05 -8.30 -25.98
C TYR A 273 8.83 -7.00 -25.18
N CYS A 274 7.59 -6.55 -25.02
CA CYS A 274 7.27 -5.48 -24.06
C CYS A 274 6.81 -6.11 -22.75
N GLY A 275 7.44 -5.76 -21.63
CA GLY A 275 7.18 -6.39 -20.34
C GLY A 275 6.59 -5.46 -19.28
N GLY A 276 5.76 -6.02 -18.40
CA GLY A 276 5.23 -5.42 -17.16
C GLY A 276 4.14 -4.36 -17.39
N GLY A 277 3.18 -4.22 -16.47
CA GLY A 277 2.22 -3.11 -16.34
C GLY A 277 1.21 -2.93 -17.49
N GLY A 278 1.69 -2.79 -18.72
CA GLY A 278 0.91 -2.86 -19.95
C GLY A 278 1.63 -2.38 -21.22
N PHE A 279 1.04 -2.69 -22.37
CA PHE A 279 1.52 -2.33 -23.71
C PHE A 279 0.35 -2.04 -24.68
N LEU A 280 0.66 -1.30 -25.75
CA LEU A 280 -0.27 -0.98 -26.84
C LEU A 280 0.03 -1.84 -28.06
N LEU A 281 -1.01 -2.27 -28.77
CA LEU A 281 -0.87 -3.03 -30.02
C LEU A 281 -2.01 -2.73 -31.00
N SER A 282 -1.77 -2.88 -32.31
CA SER A 282 -2.82 -2.79 -33.32
C SER A 282 -3.68 -4.06 -33.36
N GLY A 283 -4.93 -3.95 -33.80
CA GLY A 283 -5.82 -5.09 -34.02
C GLY A 283 -5.24 -6.10 -35.01
N TYR A 284 -4.55 -5.63 -36.05
CA TYR A 284 -3.76 -6.48 -36.95
C TYR A 284 -2.72 -7.30 -36.19
N THR A 285 -1.92 -6.66 -35.35
CA THR A 285 -0.87 -7.33 -34.59
C THR A 285 -1.45 -8.37 -33.63
N ALA A 286 -2.58 -8.08 -32.99
CA ALA A 286 -3.29 -9.04 -32.14
C ALA A 286 -3.74 -10.29 -32.92
N LYS A 287 -4.28 -10.13 -34.14
CA LYS A 287 -4.63 -11.27 -35.03
C LYS A 287 -3.40 -12.09 -35.41
N VAL A 288 -2.29 -11.44 -35.75
CA VAL A 288 -1.03 -12.12 -36.09
C VAL A 288 -0.53 -12.94 -34.90
N ILE A 289 -0.52 -12.36 -33.69
CA ILE A 289 -0.13 -13.06 -32.47
C ILE A 289 -1.01 -14.30 -32.27
N TYR A 290 -2.33 -14.15 -32.39
CA TYR A 290 -3.26 -15.24 -32.22
C TYR A 290 -3.04 -16.37 -33.25
N ASN A 291 -2.86 -16.03 -34.53
CA ASN A 291 -2.58 -17.02 -35.57
C ASN A 291 -1.27 -17.77 -35.31
N MET A 292 -0.21 -17.06 -34.88
CA MET A 292 1.06 -17.70 -34.53
C MET A 292 0.94 -18.58 -33.28
N SER A 293 0.14 -18.16 -32.28
CA SER A 293 -0.06 -18.90 -31.03
C SER A 293 -0.52 -20.34 -31.24
N ARG A 294 -1.31 -20.61 -32.29
CA ARG A 294 -1.81 -21.95 -32.65
C ARG A 294 -0.70 -22.97 -32.90
N SER A 295 0.50 -22.50 -33.25
CA SER A 295 1.64 -23.34 -33.64
C SER A 295 2.88 -23.16 -32.76
N ILE A 296 2.78 -22.40 -31.65
CA ILE A 296 3.85 -22.19 -30.68
C ILE A 296 3.42 -22.79 -29.34
N PRO A 297 4.15 -23.76 -28.77
CA PRO A 297 3.87 -24.32 -27.44
C PRO A 297 3.70 -23.20 -26.40
N ILE A 298 2.68 -23.31 -25.53
CA ILE A 298 2.43 -22.28 -24.52
C ILE A 298 3.67 -22.14 -23.63
N LEU A 299 4.05 -20.88 -23.35
CA LEU A 299 5.08 -20.50 -22.38
C LEU A 299 4.37 -19.87 -21.15
N PRO A 300 4.82 -20.08 -19.90
CA PRO A 300 4.13 -19.56 -18.71
C PRO A 300 4.24 -18.03 -18.53
N ILE A 301 5.12 -17.34 -19.28
CA ILE A 301 5.28 -15.88 -19.21
C ILE A 301 4.58 -15.25 -20.41
N ASP A 302 3.50 -14.53 -20.15
CA ASP A 302 2.59 -13.99 -21.16
C ASP A 302 3.25 -12.96 -22.07
N ASP A 303 3.95 -11.99 -21.49
CA ASP A 303 4.63 -10.92 -22.23
C ASP A 303 5.68 -11.49 -23.20
N VAL A 304 6.44 -12.49 -22.74
CA VAL A 304 7.44 -13.20 -23.57
C VAL A 304 6.77 -14.00 -24.67
N TYR A 305 5.68 -14.71 -24.35
CA TYR A 305 4.94 -15.49 -25.34
C TYR A 305 4.40 -14.62 -26.48
N MET A 306 3.95 -13.39 -26.19
CA MET A 306 3.59 -12.42 -27.24
C MET A 306 4.80 -12.10 -28.14
N GLY A 307 5.98 -11.87 -27.54
CA GLY A 307 7.23 -11.67 -28.27
C GLY A 307 7.62 -12.85 -29.17
N MET A 308 7.41 -14.10 -28.70
CA MET A 308 7.63 -15.30 -29.51
C MET A 308 6.71 -15.36 -30.73
N CYS A 309 5.45 -15.00 -30.54
CA CYS A 309 4.49 -14.93 -31.63
C CYS A 309 4.89 -13.86 -32.67
N LEU A 310 5.34 -12.68 -32.22
CA LEU A 310 5.83 -11.62 -33.11
C LEU A 310 7.07 -12.06 -33.90
N ALA A 311 8.05 -12.65 -33.22
CA ALA A 311 9.28 -13.11 -33.85
C ALA A 311 9.01 -14.19 -34.92
N LYS A 312 8.09 -15.13 -34.64
CA LYS A 312 7.67 -16.15 -35.63
C LYS A 312 7.02 -15.52 -36.87
N ALA A 313 6.32 -14.39 -36.70
CA ALA A 313 5.71 -13.64 -37.79
C ALA A 313 6.69 -12.67 -38.50
N GLY A 314 7.95 -12.57 -38.07
CA GLY A 314 8.90 -11.59 -38.59
C GLY A 314 8.61 -10.15 -38.16
N LEU A 315 7.89 -9.96 -37.05
CA LEU A 315 7.54 -8.66 -36.47
C LEU A 315 8.33 -8.37 -35.19
N HIS A 316 8.43 -7.10 -34.81
CA HIS A 316 9.26 -6.67 -33.68
C HIS A 316 8.57 -5.59 -32.83
N PRO A 317 8.61 -5.71 -31.49
CA PRO A 317 8.10 -4.67 -30.59
C PRO A 317 8.99 -3.42 -30.56
N ALA A 318 8.38 -2.28 -30.22
CA ALA A 318 9.04 -0.98 -30.11
C ALA A 318 8.94 -0.37 -28.69
N SER A 319 9.93 0.42 -28.29
CA SER A 319 9.91 1.12 -26.99
C SER A 319 9.08 2.41 -27.03
N HIS A 320 8.32 2.71 -25.98
CA HIS A 320 7.65 4.00 -25.80
C HIS A 320 8.02 4.66 -24.47
N LEU A 321 8.54 5.89 -24.52
CA LEU A 321 9.07 6.59 -23.34
C LEU A 321 8.02 6.88 -22.27
N GLY A 322 6.75 7.03 -22.67
CA GLY A 322 5.61 7.26 -21.77
C GLY A 322 5.13 6.02 -21.00
N VAL A 323 5.70 4.83 -21.23
CA VAL A 323 5.37 3.62 -20.47
C VAL A 323 6.44 3.40 -19.40
N LYS A 324 6.07 3.60 -18.13
CA LYS A 324 6.95 3.60 -16.96
C LYS A 324 6.60 2.46 -16.00
N THR A 325 7.04 1.27 -16.36
CA THR A 325 6.81 0.05 -15.56
C THR A 325 7.60 -0.01 -14.25
N ALA A 326 8.53 0.92 -14.04
CA ALA A 326 9.33 1.06 -12.82
C ALA A 326 9.00 2.33 -12.00
N GLY A 327 7.89 3.03 -12.28
CA GLY A 327 7.54 4.27 -11.59
C GLY A 327 8.19 5.54 -12.17
N PHE A 328 8.00 6.68 -11.48
CA PHE A 328 8.70 7.95 -11.77
C PHE A 328 9.91 8.16 -10.85
N LYS A 329 10.95 8.82 -11.38
CA LYS A 329 12.01 9.45 -10.58
C LYS A 329 11.76 10.97 -10.58
N ILE A 330 10.93 11.49 -9.67
CA ILE A 330 10.68 12.93 -9.55
C ILE A 330 11.84 13.57 -8.77
N SER A 331 12.57 14.49 -9.41
CA SER A 331 13.85 15.02 -8.90
C SER A 331 13.73 16.21 -7.91
N ALA A 332 12.53 16.59 -7.48
CA ALA A 332 12.30 17.74 -6.60
C ALA A 332 11.94 17.30 -5.17
N VAL A 333 12.77 17.69 -4.19
CA VAL A 333 12.63 17.35 -2.75
C VAL A 333 11.35 17.93 -2.10
N THR A 334 10.68 18.86 -2.79
CA THR A 334 9.49 19.58 -2.31
C THR A 334 8.20 19.26 -3.07
N ALA A 335 8.25 18.42 -4.11
CA ALA A 335 7.08 18.17 -4.96
C ALA A 335 6.25 16.99 -4.47
N ASP A 336 4.92 17.16 -4.40
CA ASP A 336 3.95 16.10 -4.14
C ASP A 336 4.11 15.03 -5.23
N GLU A 337 4.53 13.81 -4.86
CA GLU A 337 4.70 12.68 -5.79
C GLU A 337 3.39 12.34 -6.51
N TYR A 338 2.23 12.73 -5.95
CA TYR A 338 0.92 12.58 -6.56
C TYR A 338 0.41 13.88 -7.20
N ASP A 339 1.30 14.85 -7.50
CA ASP A 339 0.95 16.02 -8.31
C ASP A 339 0.60 15.54 -9.73
N PRO A 340 -0.63 15.80 -10.20
CA PRO A 340 -1.06 15.41 -11.56
C PRO A 340 -0.14 15.90 -12.69
N CYS A 341 0.67 16.94 -12.48
CA CYS A 341 1.56 17.49 -13.49
C CYS A 341 2.62 16.48 -13.97
N PHE A 342 3.16 15.66 -13.06
CA PHE A 342 4.14 14.63 -13.45
C PHE A 342 3.53 13.56 -14.36
N TYR A 343 2.23 13.33 -14.21
CA TYR A 343 1.49 12.27 -14.91
C TYR A 343 0.82 12.76 -16.19
N LYS A 344 1.01 14.03 -16.56
CA LYS A 344 0.32 14.65 -17.68
C LYS A 344 0.76 14.10 -19.04
N GLU A 345 2.03 13.70 -19.19
CA GLU A 345 2.61 13.33 -20.50
C GLU A 345 2.94 11.83 -20.64
N ILE A 346 2.62 11.03 -19.64
CA ILE A 346 2.82 9.57 -19.70
C ILE A 346 1.65 8.87 -20.37
N LEU A 347 1.89 7.61 -20.74
CA LEU A 347 0.83 6.67 -21.09
C LEU A 347 0.47 5.80 -19.89
N LEU A 348 1.46 5.29 -19.15
CA LEU A 348 1.23 4.34 -18.07
C LEU A 348 2.36 4.39 -17.02
N VAL A 349 2.00 4.23 -15.74
CA VAL A 349 2.94 4.03 -14.63
C VAL A 349 2.48 2.88 -13.73
N HIS A 350 3.42 2.04 -13.33
CA HIS A 350 3.25 1.00 -12.31
C HIS A 350 4.03 1.39 -11.04
N ARG A 351 3.52 1.17 -9.81
CA ARG A 351 2.25 0.56 -9.36
C ARG A 351 1.42 1.55 -8.53
N PHE A 352 0.09 1.42 -8.54
CA PHE A 352 -0.81 2.22 -7.72
C PHE A 352 -1.83 1.38 -6.94
N LEU A 353 -2.13 1.80 -5.70
CA LEU A 353 -3.26 1.32 -4.91
C LEU A 353 -4.57 1.97 -5.38
N PRO A 354 -5.74 1.30 -5.22
CA PRO A 354 -7.03 1.86 -5.62
C PRO A 354 -7.32 3.27 -5.07
N THR A 355 -6.94 3.52 -3.81
CA THR A 355 -7.09 4.83 -3.15
C THR A 355 -6.24 5.92 -3.80
N GLN A 356 -5.01 5.59 -4.20
CA GLN A 356 -4.12 6.52 -4.90
C GLN A 356 -4.64 6.84 -6.30
N ILE A 357 -5.08 5.83 -7.07
CA ILE A 357 -5.68 6.02 -8.41
C ILE A 357 -6.89 6.95 -8.32
N ALA A 358 -7.78 6.71 -7.35
CA ALA A 358 -8.98 7.50 -7.13
C ALA A 358 -8.64 8.96 -6.77
N SER A 359 -7.68 9.17 -5.86
CA SER A 359 -7.23 10.51 -5.43
C SER A 359 -6.59 11.29 -6.58
N MET A 360 -5.67 10.68 -7.31
CA MET A 360 -4.96 11.32 -8.42
C MET A 360 -5.89 11.75 -9.54
N MET A 361 -6.81 10.88 -9.95
CA MET A 361 -7.77 11.24 -11.00
C MET A 361 -8.74 12.34 -10.58
N ARG A 362 -9.05 12.48 -9.28
CA ARG A 362 -9.84 13.60 -8.76
C ARG A 362 -9.05 14.91 -8.78
N LYS A 363 -7.79 14.91 -8.35
CA LYS A 363 -6.89 16.07 -8.43
C LYS A 363 -6.68 16.54 -9.88
N ALA A 364 -6.55 15.61 -10.83
CA ALA A 364 -6.40 15.93 -12.25
C ALA A 364 -7.64 16.62 -12.84
N ARG A 365 -8.86 16.21 -12.43
CA ARG A 365 -10.14 16.79 -12.92
C ARG A 365 -10.46 18.17 -12.34
N THR A 366 -10.18 18.41 -11.05
CA THR A 366 -10.55 19.66 -10.36
C THR A 366 -9.75 20.87 -10.82
N ARG A 367 -8.48 20.69 -11.20
CA ARG A 367 -7.64 21.80 -11.71
C ARG A 367 -7.89 22.17 -13.18
N GLY A 368 -8.47 21.28 -13.99
CA GLY A 368 -8.87 21.62 -15.37
C GLY A 368 -9.90 22.76 -15.44
N VAL A 369 -10.76 22.87 -14.42
CA VAL A 369 -11.75 23.96 -14.27
C VAL A 369 -11.07 25.27 -13.84
N ILE A 370 -10.00 25.20 -13.04
CA ILE A 370 -9.23 26.37 -12.59
C ILE A 370 -8.35 26.92 -13.72
N LEU A 371 -7.74 26.05 -14.51
CA LEU A 371 -6.94 26.44 -15.68
C LEU A 371 -7.79 27.04 -16.81
N ALA A 372 -9.02 26.55 -17.02
CA ALA A 372 -9.96 27.18 -17.95
C ALA A 372 -10.36 28.59 -17.48
N GLY A 373 -10.60 28.78 -16.18
CA GLY A 373 -10.85 30.11 -15.59
C GLY A 373 -9.64 31.06 -15.68
N ALA A 374 -8.42 30.54 -15.52
CA ALA A 374 -7.18 31.31 -15.67
C ALA A 374 -6.86 31.65 -17.14
N LEU A 375 -7.21 30.77 -18.09
CA LEU A 375 -7.04 31.04 -19.52
C LEU A 375 -7.96 32.16 -20.00
N VAL A 376 -9.19 32.23 -19.46
CA VAL A 376 -10.11 33.34 -19.72
C VAL A 376 -9.53 34.67 -19.18
N LEU A 377 -8.85 34.65 -18.03
CA LEU A 377 -8.18 35.84 -17.48
C LEU A 377 -6.91 36.23 -18.26
N LEU A 378 -6.15 35.27 -18.79
CA LEU A 378 -4.94 35.50 -19.59
C LEU A 378 -5.27 36.05 -20.99
N VAL A 379 -6.37 35.64 -21.61
CA VAL A 379 -6.84 36.20 -22.89
C VAL A 379 -7.30 37.66 -22.73
N PHE A 380 -7.83 38.04 -21.56
CA PHE A 380 -8.13 39.45 -21.24
C PHE A 380 -6.86 40.29 -21.02
N HIS A 381 -5.74 39.68 -20.62
CA HIS A 381 -4.49 40.40 -20.37
C HIS A 381 -3.63 40.58 -21.64
N PHE A 382 -3.69 39.64 -22.59
CA PHE A 382 -2.88 39.67 -23.82
C PHE A 382 -3.44 40.56 -24.95
N CYS A 383 -4.62 41.17 -24.79
CA CYS A 383 -5.14 42.15 -25.75
C CYS A 383 -4.60 43.59 -25.57
N LYS A 384 -3.58 43.83 -24.72
CA LYS A 384 -3.12 45.20 -24.44
C LYS A 384 -1.66 45.56 -24.70
N HIS A 385 -0.81 44.67 -25.19
CA HIS A 385 0.53 45.07 -25.61
C HIS A 385 1.03 44.25 -26.79
N SER A 386 0.85 44.81 -27.99
CA SER A 386 1.66 44.52 -29.16
C SER A 386 2.55 45.73 -29.42
N THR A 387 3.87 45.54 -29.40
CA THR A 387 4.86 46.13 -30.32
C THR A 387 6.27 45.85 -29.78
N GLU A 388 7.04 45.00 -30.46
CA GLU A 388 8.30 45.36 -31.14
C GLU A 388 9.14 44.11 -31.47
N HIS A 389 9.55 44.04 -32.73
CA HIS A 389 10.47 43.08 -33.31
C HIS A 389 11.91 43.37 -32.87
N LYS A 390 12.72 42.31 -32.67
CA LYS A 390 14.12 42.27 -33.17
C LYS A 390 14.59 40.83 -33.35
N SER A 391 15.16 40.59 -34.53
CA SER A 391 15.72 39.35 -35.05
C SER A 391 17.17 39.13 -34.61
N VAL A 392 17.56 37.91 -34.25
CA VAL A 392 18.94 37.39 -34.39
C VAL A 392 18.87 35.90 -34.76
N ASN A 393 19.60 35.53 -35.83
CA ASN A 393 19.70 34.20 -36.43
C ASN A 393 20.74 33.32 -35.68
N PRO A 394 20.68 31.97 -35.74
CA PRO A 394 21.48 31.07 -34.92
C PRO A 394 22.77 30.63 -35.63
N ASN A 395 23.87 30.49 -34.89
CA ASN A 395 25.03 29.70 -35.31
C ASN A 395 25.90 29.37 -34.10
N ILE A 396 25.76 28.17 -33.54
CA ILE A 396 26.80 27.56 -32.70
C ILE A 396 26.92 26.07 -33.08
N ASN A 397 28.05 25.77 -33.72
CA ASN A 397 28.56 24.44 -34.03
C ASN A 397 28.92 23.67 -32.74
N LEU A 398 28.33 22.51 -32.53
CA LEU A 398 28.79 21.53 -31.53
C LEU A 398 29.74 20.52 -32.21
N ARG A 399 31.05 20.70 -32.00
CA ARG A 399 32.08 19.71 -32.28
C ARG A 399 31.90 18.50 -31.35
N LEU A 400 31.54 17.36 -31.92
CA LEU A 400 31.63 16.04 -31.27
C LEU A 400 33.11 15.68 -31.02
N ARG A 401 33.53 15.60 -29.75
CA ARG A 401 34.74 14.85 -29.37
C ARG A 401 34.38 13.37 -29.36
N LYS A 402 35.00 12.60 -30.27
CA LYS A 402 35.09 11.13 -30.18
C LYS A 402 35.83 10.77 -28.88
N LEU A 403 35.19 9.98 -28.02
CA LEU A 403 35.88 9.21 -26.98
C LEU A 403 35.96 7.76 -27.47
N SER A 404 37.18 7.26 -27.57
CA SER A 404 37.54 5.86 -27.86
C SER A 404 37.23 4.93 -26.68
N PRO A 405 37.15 3.61 -26.91
CA PRO A 405 36.78 2.64 -25.87
C PRO A 405 37.89 2.51 -24.81
N LEU A 406 37.50 2.47 -23.53
CA LEU A 406 38.38 2.03 -22.44
C LEU A 406 38.57 0.52 -22.52
N ASN A 407 39.84 0.10 -22.60
CA ASN A 407 40.29 -1.28 -22.54
C ASN A 407 39.84 -1.94 -21.22
N LYS A 408 39.38 -3.19 -21.31
CA LYS A 408 39.26 -4.10 -20.17
C LYS A 408 40.65 -4.34 -19.58
N SER A 409 40.87 -3.99 -18.32
CA SER A 409 41.93 -4.57 -17.51
C SER A 409 41.40 -5.79 -16.78
N ASP A 410 42.21 -6.83 -16.74
CA ASP A 410 41.94 -8.15 -16.18
C ASP A 410 41.48 -8.11 -14.71
N SER A 411 40.24 -8.53 -14.45
CA SER A 411 39.78 -8.84 -13.09
C SER A 411 40.11 -10.31 -12.77
N HIS A 412 41.08 -10.54 -11.88
CA HIS A 412 41.40 -11.86 -11.35
C HIS A 412 40.17 -12.52 -10.72
N VAL A 413 39.72 -13.65 -11.30
CA VAL A 413 38.65 -14.48 -10.73
C VAL A 413 39.23 -15.32 -9.60
N TYR A 414 38.98 -14.93 -8.34
CA TYR A 414 39.29 -15.75 -7.18
C TYR A 414 38.22 -16.83 -6.99
N SER A 415 38.52 -18.08 -7.35
CA SER A 415 37.65 -19.22 -7.05
C SER A 415 38.13 -19.94 -5.79
N TRP A 416 37.38 -19.81 -4.70
CA TRP A 416 37.56 -20.65 -3.51
C TRP A 416 36.78 -21.97 -3.66
N PRO A 417 37.29 -23.11 -3.17
CA PRO A 417 36.55 -24.36 -3.15
C PRO A 417 35.26 -24.22 -2.33
N LYS A 418 34.20 -24.93 -2.72
CA LYS A 418 32.98 -25.01 -1.89
C LYS A 418 33.30 -25.63 -0.54
N CYS A 419 32.90 -24.98 0.54
CA CYS A 419 33.13 -25.50 1.87
C CYS A 419 32.35 -26.81 2.09
N GLN A 420 33.01 -27.81 2.66
CA GLN A 420 32.40 -29.11 2.95
C GLN A 420 31.88 -29.17 4.38
N GLN A 421 30.92 -30.05 4.62
CA GLN A 421 30.37 -30.29 5.94
C GLN A 421 31.42 -30.98 6.84
N ASN A 422 31.70 -30.40 8.01
CA ASN A 422 32.55 -31.06 8.99
C ASN A 422 31.74 -32.06 9.82
N HIS A 423 31.65 -33.31 9.35
CA HIS A 423 30.88 -34.35 10.03
C HIS A 423 31.38 -34.67 11.46
N THR A 424 32.61 -34.29 11.82
CA THR A 424 33.10 -34.44 13.20
C THR A 424 32.38 -33.54 14.20
N ALA A 425 31.71 -32.47 13.74
CA ALA A 425 30.86 -31.63 14.59
C ALA A 425 29.68 -32.41 15.22
N ALA A 426 29.26 -33.53 14.61
CA ALA A 426 28.24 -34.40 15.18
C ALA A 426 28.67 -35.09 16.49
N ASN A 427 29.97 -35.12 16.79
CA ASN A 427 30.51 -35.67 18.03
C ASN A 427 30.43 -34.70 19.21
N ILE A 428 29.96 -33.46 18.99
CA ILE A 428 29.74 -32.48 20.05
C ILE A 428 28.68 -33.03 21.02
N THR A 429 28.98 -33.02 22.32
CA THR A 429 28.08 -33.54 23.36
C THR A 429 26.71 -32.83 23.31
N GLY A 430 25.63 -33.60 23.14
CA GLY A 430 24.27 -33.04 23.04
C GLY A 430 23.88 -32.51 21.65
N PHE A 431 24.71 -32.71 20.61
CA PHE A 431 24.44 -32.27 19.23
C PHE A 431 23.08 -32.74 18.69
N ALA A 432 22.69 -34.00 18.97
CA ALA A 432 21.43 -34.57 18.53
C ALA A 432 20.19 -33.77 19.02
N ASN A 433 20.31 -33.13 20.18
CA ASN A 433 19.24 -32.37 20.82
C ASN A 433 19.18 -30.91 20.35
N LEU A 434 20.10 -30.48 19.48
CA LEU A 434 20.11 -29.12 18.95
C LEU A 434 19.09 -28.96 17.81
N PRO A 435 18.50 -27.76 17.64
CA PRO A 435 17.71 -27.40 16.46
C PRO A 435 18.49 -27.59 15.15
N GLU A 436 17.81 -27.94 14.06
CA GLU A 436 18.45 -28.23 12.76
C GLU A 436 19.28 -27.07 12.20
N ASN A 437 18.79 -25.83 12.33
CA ASN A 437 19.55 -24.63 11.96
C ASN A 437 20.86 -24.46 12.76
N MET A 438 20.89 -24.92 14.02
CA MET A 438 22.10 -24.89 14.84
C MET A 438 23.06 -26.02 14.47
N LYS A 439 22.53 -27.20 14.15
CA LYS A 439 23.32 -28.33 13.62
C LYS A 439 24.00 -27.94 12.32
N ASP A 440 23.25 -27.34 11.39
CA ASP A 440 23.78 -26.80 10.13
C ASP A 440 24.86 -25.75 10.39
N PHE A 441 24.65 -24.82 11.32
CA PHE A 441 25.66 -23.83 11.68
C PHE A 441 26.97 -24.49 12.17
N LEU A 442 26.89 -25.46 13.09
CA LEU A 442 28.06 -26.18 13.63
C LEU A 442 28.80 -26.97 12.55
N TYR A 443 28.06 -27.59 11.64
CA TYR A 443 28.62 -28.32 10.50
C TYR A 443 29.50 -27.44 9.60
N TYR A 444 29.13 -26.18 9.42
CA TYR A 444 29.82 -25.23 8.56
C TYR A 444 30.57 -24.12 9.33
N GLN A 445 30.70 -24.21 10.66
CA GLN A 445 31.32 -23.18 11.50
C GLN A 445 32.78 -22.88 11.12
N HIS A 446 33.49 -23.87 10.57
CA HIS A 446 34.87 -23.76 10.12
C HIS A 446 35.01 -23.03 8.76
N CYS A 447 33.91 -22.84 8.03
CA CYS A 447 33.89 -22.21 6.72
C CYS A 447 34.01 -20.69 6.82
N ARG A 448 35.10 -20.14 6.28
CA ARG A 448 35.37 -18.70 6.28
C ARG A 448 35.45 -18.06 4.90
N HIS A 449 35.59 -18.87 3.86
CA HIS A 449 35.74 -18.41 2.48
C HIS A 449 34.60 -18.95 1.63
N PHE A 450 34.02 -18.08 0.82
CA PHE A 450 32.96 -18.43 -0.11
C PHE A 450 33.23 -17.78 -1.47
N PRO A 451 32.83 -18.42 -2.57
CA PRO A 451 32.91 -17.82 -3.89
C PRO A 451 32.19 -16.47 -3.92
N MET A 452 32.86 -15.44 -4.43
CA MET A 452 32.23 -14.14 -4.66
C MET A 452 31.46 -14.20 -5.99
N LEU A 453 30.20 -13.80 -5.95
CA LEU A 453 29.28 -13.80 -7.08
C LEU A 453 29.19 -12.43 -7.75
N LEU A 454 29.17 -11.37 -6.94
CA LEU A 454 29.15 -9.97 -7.40
C LEU A 454 30.24 -9.21 -6.67
N ASP A 455 31.06 -8.51 -7.45
CA ASP A 455 32.23 -7.77 -6.99
C ASP A 455 32.14 -6.29 -7.39
N LEU A 456 32.92 -5.46 -6.70
CA LEU A 456 32.96 -4.01 -6.79
C LEU A 456 34.39 -3.44 -6.67
N PRO A 457 35.39 -3.95 -7.41
CA PRO A 457 36.80 -3.63 -7.18
C PRO A 457 37.09 -2.11 -7.22
N ASP A 458 36.36 -1.37 -8.04
CA ASP A 458 36.56 0.07 -8.24
C ASP A 458 35.68 0.97 -7.35
N LYS A 459 34.90 0.40 -6.41
CA LYS A 459 33.94 1.20 -5.62
C LYS A 459 34.59 2.27 -4.76
N CYS A 460 35.80 2.00 -4.29
CA CYS A 460 36.65 2.94 -3.58
C CYS A 460 37.72 3.59 -4.48
N GLY A 461 37.60 3.47 -5.81
CA GLY A 461 38.59 3.94 -6.77
C GLY A 461 39.85 3.05 -6.86
N GLY A 462 39.78 1.83 -6.31
CA GLY A 462 40.91 0.92 -6.12
C GLY A 462 41.63 1.12 -4.79
N ALA A 463 42.53 0.20 -4.43
CA ALA A 463 43.22 0.20 -3.13
C ALA A 463 43.95 1.52 -2.84
N GLU A 464 44.64 2.08 -3.85
CA GLU A 464 45.42 3.32 -3.73
C GLU A 464 44.56 4.58 -3.50
N LYS A 465 43.33 4.60 -4.02
CA LYS A 465 42.40 5.74 -3.89
C LYS A 465 41.34 5.54 -2.82
N SER A 466 41.41 4.43 -2.09
CA SER A 466 40.40 4.11 -1.07
C SER A 466 40.35 5.11 0.09
N GLY A 467 41.43 5.88 0.30
CA GLY A 467 41.45 7.03 1.22
C GLY A 467 40.57 8.20 0.78
N ASP A 468 40.18 8.28 -0.50
CA ASP A 468 39.25 9.32 -0.96
C ASP A 468 37.83 9.08 -0.40
N VAL A 469 37.52 7.86 0.07
CA VAL A 469 36.25 7.50 0.69
C VAL A 469 36.32 7.75 2.19
N PHE A 470 35.66 8.82 2.63
CA PHE A 470 35.63 9.19 4.04
C PHE A 470 34.65 8.32 4.84
N LEU A 471 33.43 8.12 4.33
CA LEU A 471 32.42 7.29 4.97
C LEU A 471 31.86 6.24 4.00
N LEU A 472 32.12 4.98 4.29
CA LEU A 472 31.55 3.84 3.56
C LEU A 472 30.34 3.28 4.32
N LEU A 473 29.17 3.36 3.68
CA LEU A 473 27.92 2.80 4.21
C LEU A 473 27.83 1.34 3.80
N VAL A 474 27.90 0.45 4.78
CA VAL A 474 27.91 -1.01 4.61
C VAL A 474 26.62 -1.57 5.16
N ILE A 475 25.71 -1.94 4.27
CA ILE A 475 24.32 -2.23 4.62
C ILE A 475 24.04 -3.71 4.39
N LYS A 476 23.79 -4.45 5.47
CA LYS A 476 23.37 -5.86 5.40
C LYS A 476 21.96 -5.93 4.80
N SER A 477 21.80 -6.63 3.67
CA SER A 477 20.50 -6.75 3.00
C SER A 477 20.27 -8.16 2.43
N SER A 478 19.05 -8.67 2.60
CA SER A 478 18.64 -9.94 1.99
C SER A 478 18.51 -9.78 0.48
N PRO A 479 18.84 -10.79 -0.35
CA PRO A 479 18.67 -10.71 -1.79
C PRO A 479 17.24 -10.33 -2.21
N MET A 480 16.23 -10.67 -1.40
CA MET A 480 14.82 -10.36 -1.69
C MET A 480 14.42 -8.89 -1.43
N ASN A 481 15.24 -8.11 -0.73
CA ASN A 481 14.88 -6.77 -0.24
C ASN A 481 15.17 -5.64 -1.26
N TYR A 482 14.86 -5.83 -2.53
CA TYR A 482 15.05 -4.81 -3.59
C TYR A 482 14.40 -3.46 -3.21
N GLU A 483 13.15 -3.49 -2.74
CA GLU A 483 12.41 -2.27 -2.39
C GLU A 483 13.09 -1.48 -1.25
N ARG A 484 13.65 -2.18 -0.25
CA ARG A 484 14.39 -1.52 0.84
C ARG A 484 15.65 -0.85 0.30
N ARG A 485 16.46 -1.59 -0.45
CA ARG A 485 17.68 -1.04 -1.07
C ARG A 485 17.35 0.18 -1.91
N GLU A 486 16.34 0.11 -2.77
CA GLU A 486 15.94 1.21 -3.64
C GLU A 486 15.53 2.48 -2.88
N VAL A 487 14.82 2.33 -1.76
CA VAL A 487 14.51 3.47 -0.87
C VAL A 487 15.78 4.02 -0.23
N LEU A 488 16.68 3.16 0.24
CA LEU A 488 17.96 3.58 0.81
C LEU A 488 18.83 4.35 -0.19
N ARG A 489 18.86 3.93 -1.47
CA ARG A 489 19.57 4.63 -2.56
C ARG A 489 19.08 6.07 -2.74
N LYS A 490 17.78 6.29 -2.54
CA LYS A 490 17.09 7.58 -2.74
C LYS A 490 17.11 8.47 -1.49
N THR A 491 17.42 7.90 -0.33
CA THR A 491 17.33 8.58 0.97
C THR A 491 18.72 8.72 1.61
N TRP A 492 18.91 8.22 2.83
CA TRP A 492 20.11 8.49 3.63
C TRP A 492 21.36 7.81 3.10
N ALA A 493 21.20 6.70 2.37
CA ALA A 493 22.32 5.97 1.82
C ALA A 493 22.78 6.52 0.46
N LYS A 494 22.21 7.63 -0.02
CA LYS A 494 22.59 8.29 -1.28
C LYS A 494 24.08 8.62 -1.32
N GLU A 495 24.75 8.16 -2.37
CA GLU A 495 26.14 8.52 -2.62
C GLU A 495 26.26 9.99 -3.02
N ARG A 496 27.16 10.71 -2.37
CA ARG A 496 27.35 12.14 -2.60
C ARG A 496 28.68 12.61 -2.01
N LEU A 497 29.17 13.70 -2.57
CA LEU A 497 30.14 14.55 -1.89
C LEU A 497 29.37 15.44 -0.90
N HIS A 498 29.70 15.36 0.38
CA HIS A 498 29.08 16.17 1.43
C HIS A 498 30.18 16.82 2.27
N ASN A 499 30.15 18.14 2.45
CA ASN A 499 31.19 18.91 3.14
C ASN A 499 32.64 18.59 2.70
N GLY A 500 32.84 18.36 1.39
CA GLY A 500 34.16 18.08 0.81
C GLY A 500 34.65 16.64 0.96
N VAL A 501 33.86 15.76 1.60
CA VAL A 501 34.20 14.34 1.77
C VAL A 501 33.23 13.40 1.04
N TRP A 502 33.72 12.26 0.56
CA TRP A 502 32.88 11.29 -0.16
C TRP A 502 32.17 10.31 0.77
N ILE A 503 30.86 10.17 0.54
CA ILE A 503 30.03 9.11 1.11
C ILE A 503 29.69 8.10 0.00
N ARG A 504 30.06 6.83 0.21
CA ARG A 504 29.80 5.72 -0.73
C ARG A 504 28.95 4.64 -0.07
N ARG A 505 28.22 3.86 -0.85
CA ARG A 505 27.32 2.82 -0.33
C ARG A 505 27.63 1.45 -0.93
N ILE A 506 27.56 0.42 -0.10
CA ILE A 506 27.60 -0.99 -0.48
C ILE A 506 26.53 -1.77 0.29
N PHE A 507 25.78 -2.60 -0.41
CA PHE A 507 24.87 -3.61 0.14
C PHE A 507 25.57 -4.96 0.20
N LEU A 508 25.51 -5.62 1.36
CA LEU A 508 26.06 -6.96 1.57
C LEU A 508 24.98 -8.01 1.47
N SER A 509 25.14 -8.96 0.55
CA SER A 509 24.17 -10.03 0.33
C SER A 509 24.85 -11.40 0.26
N GLY A 510 24.15 -12.44 0.72
CA GLY A 510 24.46 -13.82 0.41
C GLY A 510 23.56 -14.32 -0.71
N THR A 511 23.23 -15.60 -0.66
CA THR A 511 22.27 -16.25 -1.57
C THR A 511 21.09 -16.76 -0.76
N SER A 512 19.88 -16.78 -1.32
CA SER A 512 18.73 -17.35 -0.62
C SER A 512 17.99 -18.34 -1.52
N GLY A 513 17.21 -19.21 -0.88
CA GLY A 513 16.58 -20.38 -1.50
C GLY A 513 17.57 -21.44 -1.98
N SER A 514 17.06 -22.40 -2.74
CA SER A 514 17.83 -23.57 -3.18
C SER A 514 17.66 -23.84 -4.67
N GLY A 515 18.69 -24.47 -5.24
CA GLY A 515 18.75 -24.90 -6.63
C GLY A 515 18.41 -23.78 -7.59
N LEU A 516 17.32 -23.97 -8.31
CA LEU A 516 16.88 -23.00 -9.28
C LEU A 516 16.62 -21.67 -8.47
N GLU A 517 15.77 -21.55 -7.43
CA GLU A 517 15.45 -20.28 -6.70
C GLU A 517 16.62 -19.32 -6.46
N LYS A 518 17.71 -19.89 -5.97
CA LYS A 518 18.98 -19.21 -5.75
C LYS A 518 19.51 -18.51 -7.00
N GLU A 519 19.43 -19.14 -8.16
CA GLU A 519 19.95 -18.62 -9.43
C GLU A 519 19.20 -17.35 -9.94
N ARG A 520 17.89 -17.20 -9.75
CA ARG A 520 17.10 -16.01 -10.15
C ARG A 520 17.34 -14.93 -9.16
N GLN A 521 17.38 -15.25 -7.87
CA GLN A 521 17.66 -14.24 -6.87
C GLN A 521 19.06 -13.66 -7.14
N ASN A 522 20.05 -14.50 -7.40
CA ASN A 522 21.38 -14.08 -7.84
C ASN A 522 21.32 -13.30 -9.17
N LYS A 523 20.48 -13.71 -10.12
CA LYS A 523 20.33 -13.00 -11.41
C LYS A 523 19.66 -11.64 -11.26
N LEU A 524 18.65 -11.52 -10.40
CA LEU A 524 18.00 -10.24 -10.10
C LEU A 524 18.99 -9.30 -9.40
N LEU A 525 19.78 -9.81 -8.46
CA LEU A 525 20.85 -9.05 -7.81
C LEU A 525 21.93 -8.66 -8.81
N GLU A 526 22.30 -9.53 -9.74
CA GLU A 526 23.24 -9.19 -10.82
C GLU A 526 22.69 -8.07 -11.71
N LEU A 527 21.40 -8.10 -12.06
CA LEU A 527 20.75 -7.03 -12.83
C LEU A 527 20.70 -5.72 -12.05
N GLU A 528 20.33 -5.77 -10.77
CA GLU A 528 20.37 -4.62 -9.87
C GLU A 528 21.80 -4.07 -9.75
N GLN A 529 22.80 -4.95 -9.61
CA GLN A 529 24.21 -4.60 -9.55
C GLN A 529 24.70 -3.95 -10.85
N ARG A 530 24.22 -4.39 -12.02
CA ARG A 530 24.54 -3.73 -13.30
C ARG A 530 23.98 -2.31 -13.37
N GLU A 531 22.82 -2.06 -12.76
CA GLU A 531 22.21 -0.73 -12.75
C GLU A 531 22.86 0.21 -11.72
N PHE A 532 23.14 -0.30 -10.53
CA PHE A 532 23.51 0.55 -9.39
C PHE A 532 24.96 0.40 -8.92
N SER A 533 25.64 -0.69 -9.28
CA SER A 533 27.03 -0.99 -8.92
C SER A 533 27.30 -0.74 -7.43
N ASP A 534 26.49 -1.33 -6.57
CA ASP A 534 26.50 -1.13 -5.12
C ASP A 534 26.19 -2.38 -4.29
N ILE A 535 26.31 -3.59 -4.86
CA ILE A 535 26.06 -4.87 -4.20
C ILE A 535 27.33 -5.74 -4.22
N LEU A 536 27.74 -6.21 -3.04
CA LEU A 536 28.65 -7.33 -2.87
C LEU A 536 27.87 -8.58 -2.55
N GLN A 537 28.16 -9.67 -3.26
CA GLN A 537 27.46 -10.93 -3.08
C GLN A 537 28.42 -12.11 -2.99
N TRP A 538 28.21 -13.01 -2.03
CA TRP A 538 28.94 -14.28 -1.89
C TRP A 538 28.00 -15.49 -1.87
N ASP A 539 28.52 -16.64 -2.29
CA ASP A 539 27.79 -17.89 -2.46
C ASP A 539 27.56 -18.67 -1.13
N PHE A 540 27.08 -18.01 -0.09
CA PHE A 540 26.64 -18.66 1.16
C PHE A 540 25.14 -18.47 1.40
N SER A 541 24.53 -19.32 2.23
CA SER A 541 23.09 -19.20 2.56
C SER A 541 22.86 -18.00 3.49
N ASP A 542 22.12 -17.01 3.02
CA ASP A 542 21.84 -15.75 3.70
C ASP A 542 20.73 -15.93 4.75
N THR A 543 21.14 -16.40 5.92
CA THR A 543 20.28 -16.62 7.08
C THR A 543 20.77 -15.82 8.27
N PHE A 544 19.91 -15.66 9.29
CA PHE A 544 20.28 -14.98 10.53
C PHE A 544 21.57 -15.54 11.17
N TYR A 545 21.72 -16.86 11.19
CA TYR A 545 22.89 -17.54 11.78
C TYR A 545 24.19 -17.34 10.99
N ASN A 546 24.11 -16.86 9.75
CA ASN A 546 25.26 -16.62 8.88
C ASN A 546 25.58 -15.12 8.71
N LEU A 547 24.96 -14.23 9.50
CA LEU A 547 25.28 -12.80 9.45
C LEU A 547 26.74 -12.52 9.80
N THR A 548 27.32 -13.27 10.74
CA THR A 548 28.73 -13.16 11.11
C THR A 548 29.64 -13.50 9.94
N LEU A 549 29.30 -14.54 9.18
CA LEU A 549 30.02 -14.91 7.97
C LEU A 549 29.93 -13.81 6.91
N LYS A 550 28.73 -13.25 6.70
CA LYS A 550 28.53 -12.08 5.81
C LYS A 550 29.48 -10.93 6.17
N GLN A 551 29.65 -10.67 7.46
CA GLN A 551 30.51 -9.61 7.96
C GLN A 551 32.00 -9.91 7.73
N ILE A 552 32.46 -11.14 7.99
CA ILE A 552 33.85 -11.56 7.75
C ILE A 552 34.22 -11.46 6.27
N LEU A 553 33.33 -11.92 5.38
CA LEU A 553 33.55 -11.88 3.93
C LEU A 553 33.66 -10.44 3.41
N PHE A 554 32.86 -9.53 3.94
CA PHE A 554 33.00 -8.10 3.64
C PHE A 554 34.35 -7.54 4.11
N LEU A 555 34.77 -7.85 5.34
CA LEU A 555 36.04 -7.36 5.87
C LEU A 555 37.24 -7.89 5.06
N GLU A 556 37.19 -9.15 4.61
CA GLU A 556 38.17 -9.73 3.70
C GLU A 556 38.23 -8.97 2.37
N TRP A 557 37.08 -8.63 1.80
CA TRP A 557 36.99 -7.87 0.56
C TRP A 557 37.50 -6.44 0.72
N MET A 558 37.18 -5.80 1.84
CA MET A 558 37.61 -4.45 2.18
C MET A 558 39.12 -4.35 2.27
N GLU A 559 39.79 -5.32 2.90
CA GLU A 559 41.26 -5.35 3.02
C GLU A 559 41.96 -5.29 1.66
N ARG A 560 41.31 -5.76 0.59
CA ARG A 560 41.85 -5.77 -0.78
C ARG A 560 41.47 -4.54 -1.58
N ASN A 561 40.21 -4.12 -1.50
CA ASN A 561 39.63 -3.15 -2.43
C ASN A 561 39.41 -1.75 -1.82
N CYS A 562 39.25 -1.68 -0.49
CA CYS A 562 39.02 -0.45 0.25
C CYS A 562 39.88 -0.35 1.54
N PRO A 563 41.20 -0.64 1.50
CA PRO A 563 42.02 -0.75 2.70
C PRO A 563 42.18 0.57 3.47
N ASN A 564 42.11 1.72 2.80
CA ASN A 564 42.41 3.02 3.42
C ASN A 564 41.15 3.88 3.64
N VAL A 565 39.95 3.27 3.60
CA VAL A 565 38.72 3.98 3.95
C VAL A 565 38.82 4.51 5.39
N HIS A 566 38.38 5.74 5.63
CA HIS A 566 38.54 6.35 6.95
C HIS A 566 37.55 5.75 7.96
N PHE A 567 36.26 5.75 7.62
CA PHE A 567 35.19 5.29 8.50
C PHE A 567 34.15 4.45 7.78
N LEU A 568 33.51 3.58 8.54
CA LEU A 568 32.44 2.70 8.08
C LEU A 568 31.21 2.88 8.96
N LEU A 569 30.04 2.84 8.33
CA LEU A 569 28.79 2.55 8.99
C LEU A 569 28.37 1.13 8.64
N ASN A 570 28.38 0.22 9.60
CA ASN A 570 27.71 -1.06 9.45
C ASN A 570 26.27 -0.92 9.95
N GLY A 571 25.28 -1.32 9.15
CA GLY A 571 23.87 -1.27 9.54
C GLY A 571 22.99 -2.24 8.76
N ASP A 572 21.74 -2.38 9.21
CA ASP A 572 20.72 -3.21 8.56
C ASP A 572 19.89 -2.40 7.54
N ASP A 573 19.18 -3.08 6.65
CA ASP A 573 18.37 -2.42 5.61
C ASP A 573 17.01 -1.88 6.08
N ASP A 574 16.73 -1.97 7.38
CA ASP A 574 15.54 -1.44 8.07
C ASP A 574 15.88 -0.36 9.12
N VAL A 575 16.99 0.38 8.90
CA VAL A 575 17.40 1.50 9.77
C VAL A 575 17.32 2.84 9.06
N PHE A 576 17.20 3.89 9.86
CA PHE A 576 17.43 5.27 9.46
C PHE A 576 18.80 5.72 9.96
N ALA A 577 19.65 6.23 9.09
CA ALA A 577 20.97 6.77 9.44
C ALA A 577 21.09 8.23 9.00
N HIS A 578 21.47 9.13 9.90
CA HIS A 578 21.69 10.53 9.59
C HIS A 578 23.13 10.75 9.14
N THR A 579 23.42 10.44 7.88
CA THR A 579 24.79 10.42 7.36
C THR A 579 25.52 11.77 7.39
N ASP A 580 24.79 12.91 7.36
CA ASP A 580 25.40 14.24 7.52
C ASP A 580 25.92 14.48 8.96
N ASN A 581 25.13 14.15 9.99
CA ASN A 581 25.56 14.23 11.39
C ASN A 581 26.72 13.27 11.68
N MET A 582 26.73 12.10 11.04
CA MET A 582 27.87 11.19 11.14
C MET A 582 29.14 11.84 10.62
N VAL A 583 29.09 12.53 9.47
CA VAL A 583 30.25 13.25 8.94
C VAL A 583 30.71 14.35 9.90
N LEU A 584 29.78 15.11 10.49
CA LEU A 584 30.11 16.13 11.49
C LEU A 584 30.76 15.54 12.75
N TYR A 585 30.20 14.45 13.28
CA TYR A 585 30.74 13.73 14.43
C TYR A 585 32.14 13.19 14.13
N LEU A 586 32.34 12.53 12.98
CA LEU A 586 33.62 11.94 12.60
C LEU A 586 34.70 13.02 12.39
N HIS A 587 34.36 14.18 11.83
CA HIS A 587 35.29 15.31 11.75
C HIS A 587 35.67 15.88 13.12
N SER A 588 34.81 15.76 14.13
CA SER A 588 35.09 16.25 15.49
C SER A 588 36.09 15.40 16.27
N LEU A 589 36.38 14.18 15.81
CA LEU A 589 37.22 13.22 16.54
C LEU A 589 38.74 13.58 16.56
N ASP A 590 39.13 14.75 16.05
CA ASP A 590 40.53 15.20 15.84
C ASP A 590 41.44 14.07 15.37
N ASP A 591 40.89 13.28 14.44
CA ASP A 591 41.48 12.05 13.97
C ASP A 591 42.08 12.26 12.58
N ARG A 592 43.19 12.98 12.57
CA ARG A 592 44.07 13.12 11.39
C ARG A 592 45.02 11.93 11.23
N ASP A 593 44.87 10.91 12.07
CA ASP A 593 45.72 9.72 12.10
C ASP A 593 44.87 8.47 11.83
N GLU A 594 45.04 7.89 10.63
CA GLU A 594 44.29 6.72 10.13
C GLU A 594 44.50 5.44 10.96
N THR A 595 45.29 5.49 12.05
CA THR A 595 45.63 4.36 12.91
C THR A 595 44.83 4.29 14.20
N LYS A 596 43.93 5.25 14.47
CA LYS A 596 43.16 5.23 15.73
C LYS A 596 41.95 4.31 15.69
N HIS A 597 41.74 3.63 16.83
CA HIS A 597 40.59 2.76 17.04
C HIS A 597 39.30 3.58 17.23
N LEU A 598 38.30 3.28 16.40
CA LEU A 598 36.93 3.70 16.62
C LEU A 598 36.03 2.48 16.45
N PHE A 599 35.22 2.20 17.47
CA PHE A 599 34.07 1.31 17.36
C PHE A 599 33.00 1.85 18.30
N THR A 600 31.94 2.43 17.74
CA THR A 600 30.95 3.14 18.53
C THR A 600 29.52 2.89 18.04
N GLY A 601 28.61 2.71 18.99
CA GLY A 601 27.21 2.37 18.71
C GLY A 601 26.41 2.28 20.00
N GLN A 602 25.32 1.51 20.01
CA GLN A 602 24.62 1.21 21.26
C GLN A 602 25.28 0.01 21.95
N MET A 603 26.17 0.29 22.90
CA MET A 603 26.95 -0.74 23.60
C MET A 603 26.09 -1.55 24.58
N ASN A 604 26.23 -2.87 24.55
CA ASN A 604 25.74 -3.76 25.58
C ASN A 604 26.92 -4.30 26.39
N THR A 605 26.72 -4.36 27.70
CA THR A 605 27.66 -4.94 28.66
C THR A 605 26.91 -5.93 29.53
N ASN A 606 27.61 -6.96 30.01
CA ASN A 606 27.05 -7.96 30.92
C ASN A 606 25.85 -8.74 30.35
N MET A 607 25.80 -8.90 29.03
CA MET A 607 24.74 -9.67 28.37
C MET A 607 25.00 -11.16 28.49
N ILE A 608 23.95 -11.92 28.78
CA ILE A 608 24.05 -13.38 28.91
C ILE A 608 23.66 -14.11 27.62
N ALA A 609 24.35 -15.21 27.35
CA ALA A 609 24.05 -16.12 26.26
C ALA A 609 22.70 -16.80 26.50
N ILE A 610 21.77 -16.64 25.55
CA ILE A 610 20.42 -17.22 25.67
C ILE A 610 20.51 -18.72 25.37
N ARG A 611 20.18 -19.55 26.37
CA ARG A 611 20.27 -21.02 26.27
C ARG A 611 18.97 -21.71 25.86
N SER A 612 17.89 -20.95 25.66
CA SER A 612 16.61 -21.49 25.18
C SER A 612 16.62 -21.66 23.66
N SER A 613 16.34 -22.87 23.18
CA SER A 613 16.26 -23.22 21.75
C SER A 613 15.15 -22.52 20.98
N ASP A 614 14.16 -21.95 21.67
CA ASP A 614 13.03 -21.24 21.05
C ASP A 614 13.36 -19.78 20.70
N SER A 615 14.51 -19.28 21.17
CA SER A 615 14.99 -17.93 20.88
C SER A 615 15.76 -17.90 19.56
N LYS A 616 15.52 -16.87 18.73
CA LYS A 616 16.36 -16.61 17.55
C LYS A 616 17.83 -16.31 17.89
N TYR A 617 18.10 -15.90 19.14
CA TYR A 617 19.43 -15.62 19.67
C TYR A 617 19.98 -16.80 20.50
N PHE A 618 19.44 -18.00 20.32
CA PHE A 618 19.90 -19.20 21.00
C PHE A 618 21.39 -19.47 20.73
N VAL A 619 22.18 -19.61 21.80
CA VAL A 619 23.60 -20.00 21.78
C VAL A 619 23.82 -21.17 22.74
N PRO A 620 24.13 -22.37 22.25
CA PRO A 620 24.35 -23.53 23.10
C PRO A 620 25.67 -23.40 23.88
N VAL A 621 25.74 -24.05 25.05
CA VAL A 621 26.95 -24.05 25.92
C VAL A 621 28.16 -24.59 25.18
N GLN A 622 27.93 -25.53 24.26
CA GLN A 622 28.92 -26.14 23.38
C GLN A 622 29.58 -25.15 22.40
N LEU A 623 28.91 -24.03 22.11
CA LEU A 623 29.45 -22.98 21.24
C LEU A 623 30.15 -21.89 22.06
N GLN A 624 29.61 -21.60 23.23
CA GLN A 624 30.19 -20.65 24.17
C GLN A 624 29.87 -21.08 25.60
N GLU A 625 30.90 -21.53 26.31
CA GLU A 625 30.77 -22.02 27.70
C GLU A 625 30.47 -20.88 28.67
N SER A 626 31.13 -19.72 28.50
CA SER A 626 30.84 -18.53 29.29
C SER A 626 29.42 -18.05 29.04
N ASP A 627 28.65 -17.89 30.11
CA ASP A 627 27.34 -17.27 30.03
C ASP A 627 27.42 -15.79 29.70
N LEU A 628 28.54 -15.10 29.97
CA LEU A 628 28.69 -13.68 29.68
C LEU A 628 29.34 -13.43 28.31
N PHE A 629 28.74 -12.55 27.52
CA PHE A 629 29.36 -12.00 26.31
C PHE A 629 30.31 -10.83 26.63
N PRO A 630 31.41 -10.66 25.87
CA PRO A 630 32.23 -9.46 25.96
C PRO A 630 31.43 -8.22 25.50
N PRO A 631 31.82 -6.99 25.88
CA PRO A 631 31.14 -5.78 25.42
C PRO A 631 31.06 -5.70 23.88
N TYR A 632 29.89 -5.35 23.36
CA TYR A 632 29.62 -5.25 21.91
C TYR A 632 28.57 -4.18 21.60
N CYS A 633 28.52 -3.64 20.39
CA CYS A 633 27.43 -2.74 19.97
C CYS A 633 26.31 -3.50 19.25
N SER A 634 25.05 -3.16 19.50
CA SER A 634 23.86 -3.81 18.91
C SER A 634 23.69 -3.63 17.39
N GLY A 635 23.04 -4.60 16.75
CA GLY A 635 22.99 -4.79 15.30
C GLY A 635 22.13 -3.87 14.47
N GLY A 636 21.38 -2.96 15.08
CA GLY A 636 20.73 -1.88 14.34
C GLY A 636 21.75 -0.99 13.59
N GLY A 637 22.98 -0.90 14.09
CA GLY A 637 24.11 -0.35 13.36
C GLY A 637 25.13 0.34 14.27
N PHE A 638 26.37 0.42 13.78
CA PHE A 638 27.52 0.96 14.51
C PHE A 638 28.55 1.58 13.54
N LEU A 639 29.31 2.55 14.05
CA LEU A 639 30.41 3.19 13.35
C LEU A 639 31.74 2.58 13.75
N LEU A 640 32.65 2.41 12.80
CA LEU A 640 34.01 1.95 13.06
C LEU A 640 35.03 2.63 12.16
N SER A 641 36.27 2.77 12.61
CA SER A 641 37.37 3.24 11.74
C SER A 641 37.83 2.12 10.81
N GLY A 642 38.42 2.49 9.68
CA GLY A 642 39.06 1.55 8.77
C GLY A 642 40.11 0.70 9.47
N TYR A 643 40.90 1.30 10.36
CA TYR A 643 41.84 0.59 11.23
C TYR A 643 41.16 -0.50 12.07
N THR A 644 40.09 -0.16 12.77
CA THR A 644 39.37 -1.13 13.62
C THR A 644 38.77 -2.26 12.79
N ALA A 645 38.27 -1.98 11.58
CA ALA A 645 37.79 -3.00 10.66
C ALA A 645 38.89 -4.03 10.31
N LYS A 646 40.13 -3.57 10.05
CA LYS A 646 41.30 -4.43 9.82
C LYS A 646 41.67 -5.26 11.05
N VAL A 647 41.64 -4.66 12.24
CA VAL A 647 41.92 -5.37 13.50
C VAL A 647 40.91 -6.50 13.70
N ILE A 648 39.62 -6.22 13.52
CA ILE A 648 38.55 -7.22 13.63
C ILE A 648 38.76 -8.35 12.61
N TYR A 649 39.08 -8.02 11.36
CA TYR A 649 39.38 -9.03 10.34
C TYR A 649 40.55 -9.92 10.73
N ASN A 650 41.66 -9.35 11.21
CA ASN A 650 42.83 -10.10 11.66
C ASN A 650 42.51 -11.00 12.85
N MET A 651 41.72 -10.53 13.81
CA MET A 651 41.28 -11.35 14.95
C MET A 651 40.32 -12.46 14.53
N SER A 652 39.42 -12.18 13.57
CA SER A 652 38.40 -13.14 13.11
C SER A 652 38.99 -14.47 12.65
N ARG A 653 40.22 -14.46 12.11
CA ARG A 653 40.98 -15.65 11.68
C ARG A 653 41.20 -16.67 12.79
N SER A 654 41.17 -16.23 14.04
CA SER A 654 41.48 -17.05 15.22
C SER A 654 40.38 -17.05 16.28
N VAL A 655 39.25 -16.36 16.05
CA VAL A 655 38.06 -16.38 16.91
C VAL A 655 37.02 -17.32 16.30
N PRO A 656 36.53 -18.34 17.02
CA PRO A 656 35.48 -19.24 16.54
C PRO A 656 34.21 -18.46 16.16
N ILE A 657 33.63 -18.76 15.00
CA ILE A 657 32.44 -18.04 14.51
C ILE A 657 31.27 -18.27 15.47
N LEU A 658 30.61 -17.18 15.85
CA LEU A 658 29.37 -17.17 16.63
C LEU A 658 28.23 -16.73 15.70
N PRO A 659 26.99 -17.25 15.79
CA PRO A 659 25.91 -16.89 14.88
C PRO A 659 25.31 -15.49 15.11
N ILE A 660 25.76 -14.78 16.14
CA ILE A 660 25.36 -13.39 16.43
C ILE A 660 26.54 -12.50 16.03
N ASP A 661 26.39 -11.77 14.92
CA ASP A 661 27.44 -10.96 14.28
C ASP A 661 27.96 -9.86 15.20
N ASP A 662 27.06 -9.14 15.85
CA ASP A 662 27.40 -8.05 16.77
C ASP A 662 28.31 -8.51 17.91
N VAL A 663 27.93 -9.62 18.55
CA VAL A 663 28.69 -10.24 19.64
C VAL A 663 30.03 -10.74 19.14
N TYR A 664 30.07 -11.34 17.95
CA TYR A 664 31.31 -11.81 17.34
C TYR A 664 32.32 -10.68 17.10
N MET A 665 31.85 -9.50 16.65
CA MET A 665 32.71 -8.31 16.51
C MET A 665 33.27 -7.88 17.87
N GLY A 666 32.45 -7.92 18.93
CA GLY A 666 32.89 -7.69 20.31
C GLY A 666 33.93 -8.69 20.81
N MET A 667 33.78 -9.98 20.48
CA MET A 667 34.77 -11.01 20.79
C MET A 667 36.10 -10.76 20.09
N CYS A 668 36.07 -10.33 18.82
CA CYS A 668 37.26 -9.97 18.07
C CYS A 668 37.97 -8.75 18.68
N LEU A 669 37.24 -7.71 19.06
CA LEU A 669 37.81 -6.55 19.75
C LEU A 669 38.44 -6.93 21.09
N ALA A 670 37.72 -7.69 21.91
CA ALA A 670 38.22 -8.14 23.21
C ALA A 670 39.52 -8.95 23.07
N LYS A 671 39.63 -9.78 22.04
CA LYS A 671 40.86 -10.53 21.74
C LYS A 671 42.02 -9.61 21.33
N ALA A 672 41.75 -8.51 20.64
CA ALA A 672 42.74 -7.49 20.30
C ALA A 672 43.10 -6.55 21.48
N GLY A 673 42.47 -6.70 22.65
CA GLY A 673 42.62 -5.77 23.76
C GLY A 673 41.97 -4.40 23.53
N LEU A 674 41.01 -4.34 22.60
CA LEU A 674 40.23 -3.14 22.28
C LEU A 674 38.81 -3.28 22.81
N HIS A 675 38.16 -2.13 23.02
CA HIS A 675 36.80 -2.08 23.55
C HIS A 675 35.91 -1.16 22.72
N PRO A 676 34.64 -1.53 22.48
CA PRO A 676 33.69 -0.61 21.89
C PRO A 676 33.36 0.52 22.86
N THR A 677 32.83 1.61 22.32
CA THR A 677 32.31 2.75 23.08
C THR A 677 30.83 2.94 22.78
N SER A 678 30.11 3.57 23.71
CA SER A 678 28.70 3.90 23.49
C SER A 678 28.56 5.31 22.92
N HIS A 679 27.73 5.48 21.89
CA HIS A 679 27.36 6.81 21.38
C HIS A 679 25.87 7.06 21.57
N LEU A 680 25.53 8.16 22.26
CA LEU A 680 24.15 8.50 22.61
C LEU A 680 23.24 8.66 21.40
N GLY A 681 23.79 9.12 20.26
CA GLY A 681 23.08 9.27 19.00
C GLY A 681 22.77 7.98 18.23
N VAL A 682 23.25 6.81 18.68
CA VAL A 682 22.95 5.51 18.06
C VAL A 682 21.91 4.77 18.89
N LYS A 683 20.72 4.54 18.31
CA LYS A 683 19.54 3.93 18.94
C LYS A 683 19.15 2.63 18.22
N ALA A 684 19.97 1.60 18.39
CA ALA A 684 19.84 0.31 17.72
C ALA A 684 18.65 -0.55 18.20
N PHE A 685 18.06 -0.26 19.37
CA PHE A 685 16.81 -0.92 19.82
C PHE A 685 15.54 -0.10 19.56
N GLY A 686 15.65 1.01 18.82
CA GLY A 686 14.58 2.02 18.73
C GLY A 686 14.60 2.97 19.94
N PHE A 687 13.66 3.91 20.00
CA PHE A 687 13.58 4.86 21.12
C PHE A 687 12.92 4.22 22.35
N GLN A 688 13.64 4.19 23.47
CA GLN A 688 13.05 4.22 24.81
C GLN A 688 13.30 5.61 25.39
N ILE A 689 12.26 6.45 25.40
CA ILE A 689 12.30 7.74 26.10
C ILE A 689 11.63 7.53 27.46
N SER A 690 12.43 7.64 28.53
CA SER A 690 11.92 7.87 29.87
C SER A 690 11.25 9.24 29.92
N ALA A 691 10.06 9.30 30.49
CA ALA A 691 9.15 10.43 30.48
C ALA A 691 9.76 11.81 30.82
N ILE A 692 9.09 12.84 30.27
CA ILE A 692 9.07 14.27 30.65
C ILE A 692 10.05 15.16 29.84
N THR A 693 9.50 15.86 28.82
CA THR A 693 9.95 17.14 28.19
C THR A 693 10.74 17.19 26.87
N ALA A 694 11.03 16.10 26.14
CA ALA A 694 11.60 16.21 24.79
C ALA A 694 10.59 15.79 23.70
N ASP A 695 10.31 16.70 22.76
CA ASP A 695 9.44 16.47 21.59
C ASP A 695 10.22 15.63 20.55
N GLU A 696 9.73 14.42 20.27
CA GLU A 696 10.30 13.51 19.26
C GLU A 696 10.22 14.11 17.84
N TYR A 697 9.54 15.24 17.64
CA TYR A 697 9.47 15.97 16.36
C TYR A 697 10.11 17.36 16.41
N ASP A 698 10.88 17.69 17.45
CA ASP A 698 11.75 18.87 17.41
C ASP A 698 12.87 18.60 16.38
N PRO A 699 12.99 19.40 15.30
CA PRO A 699 14.12 19.29 14.38
C PRO A 699 15.48 19.44 15.09
N CYS A 700 15.52 20.07 16.27
CA CYS A 700 16.69 20.18 17.12
C CYS A 700 17.04 18.86 17.83
N PHE A 701 16.07 17.97 18.09
CA PHE A 701 16.29 16.67 18.73
C PHE A 701 17.01 15.67 17.82
N TYR A 702 16.82 15.79 16.50
CA TYR A 702 17.52 14.98 15.49
C TYR A 702 18.88 15.54 15.07
N LYS A 703 19.27 16.70 15.60
CA LYS A 703 20.57 17.32 15.30
C LYS A 703 21.75 16.49 15.81
N GLU A 704 21.52 15.60 16.79
CA GLU A 704 22.57 14.79 17.44
C GLU A 704 22.40 13.27 17.22
N ILE A 705 21.36 12.85 16.51
CA ILE A 705 21.11 11.45 16.19
C ILE A 705 21.99 11.04 15.02
N LEU A 706 22.60 9.87 15.15
CA LEU A 706 23.38 9.21 14.11
C LEU A 706 22.57 8.09 13.46
N LEU A 707 21.94 7.18 14.23
CA LEU A 707 21.25 6.02 13.67
C LEU A 707 20.08 5.56 14.56
N VAL A 708 18.99 5.07 13.95
CA VAL A 708 17.82 4.48 14.63
C VAL A 708 17.29 3.27 13.85
N HIS A 709 16.95 2.17 14.52
CA HIS A 709 16.48 0.91 13.93
C HIS A 709 14.94 0.75 13.94
N ARG A 710 14.38 -0.12 13.07
CA ARG A 710 12.94 -0.43 12.84
C ARG A 710 12.11 0.58 12.04
N PHE A 711 12.58 0.94 10.85
CA PHE A 711 11.82 1.76 9.90
C PHE A 711 11.27 0.92 8.72
N LEU A 712 10.00 1.13 8.36
CA LEU A 712 9.43 0.63 7.10
C LEU A 712 9.90 1.50 5.92
N PRO A 713 9.98 0.97 4.68
CA PRO A 713 10.38 1.75 3.49
C PRO A 713 9.54 3.03 3.28
N THR A 714 8.27 3.00 3.66
CA THR A 714 7.34 4.15 3.63
C THR A 714 7.68 5.23 4.66
N GLN A 715 8.32 4.88 5.77
CA GLN A 715 8.74 5.80 6.83
C GLN A 715 10.10 6.45 6.50
N MET A 716 11.01 5.73 5.85
CA MET A 716 12.35 6.22 5.48
C MET A 716 12.34 7.39 4.48
N ASN A 717 11.37 7.41 3.55
CA ASN A 717 11.26 8.47 2.53
C ASN A 717 10.96 9.86 3.08
N VAL A 718 10.53 9.95 4.34
CA VAL A 718 9.91 11.17 4.85
C VAL A 718 10.80 11.86 5.85
N PHE A 719 11.48 11.09 6.69
CA PHE A 719 12.39 11.65 7.68
C PHE A 719 13.48 12.53 7.05
N MET A 720 13.95 12.22 5.83
CA MET A 720 14.93 13.06 5.12
C MET A 720 14.35 14.33 4.48
N GLN A 721 13.06 14.35 4.13
CA GLN A 721 12.45 15.55 3.52
C GLN A 721 12.33 16.70 4.53
N LEU A 722 12.18 16.40 5.82
CA LEU A 722 12.00 17.40 6.88
C LEU A 722 13.24 18.30 7.12
N GLN A 723 14.46 17.87 6.80
CA GLN A 723 15.65 18.68 7.02
C GLN A 723 15.93 19.71 5.92
N THR A 724 15.51 19.45 4.69
CA THR A 724 15.78 20.34 3.55
C THR A 724 14.88 21.58 3.54
N PHE A 725 13.70 21.51 4.18
CA PHE A 725 12.76 22.63 4.30
C PHE A 725 13.24 23.76 5.20
N LEU A 726 14.13 23.48 6.17
CA LEU A 726 14.67 24.48 7.09
C LEU A 726 15.73 25.39 6.44
N LEU A 727 16.47 24.90 5.44
CA LEU A 727 17.50 25.67 4.73
C LEU A 727 16.92 26.56 3.62
N LEU A 728 15.87 26.12 2.92
CA LEU A 728 15.22 26.90 1.88
C LEU A 728 14.36 28.05 2.44
N GLY A 729 13.82 27.90 3.65
CA GLY A 729 13.11 28.97 4.35
C GLY A 729 14.01 30.16 4.74
N LEU A 730 15.26 29.91 5.11
CA LEU A 730 16.21 30.95 5.50
C LEU A 730 16.74 31.75 4.29
N VAL A 731 16.91 31.10 3.14
CA VAL A 731 17.31 31.77 1.89
C VAL A 731 16.16 32.60 1.29
N GLY A 732 14.92 32.11 1.40
CA GLY A 732 13.73 32.85 0.94
C GLY A 732 13.49 34.15 1.71
N VAL A 733 13.72 34.15 3.03
CA VAL A 733 13.60 35.36 3.87
C VAL A 733 14.70 36.38 3.55
N ALA A 734 15.94 35.92 3.27
CA ALA A 734 17.03 36.81 2.88
C ALA A 734 16.81 37.48 1.51
N VAL A 735 16.23 36.76 0.54
CA VAL A 735 15.92 37.31 -0.79
C VAL A 735 14.77 38.33 -0.74
N VAL A 736 13.77 38.10 0.11
CA VAL A 736 12.66 39.06 0.31
C VAL A 736 13.13 40.33 1.04
N MET A 737 14.04 40.22 1.99
CA MET A 737 14.62 41.38 2.69
C MET A 737 15.54 42.22 1.79
N ILE A 738 16.25 41.60 0.83
CA ILE A 738 17.04 42.32 -0.18
C ILE A 738 16.15 43.00 -1.23
N TYR A 739 14.98 42.43 -1.53
CA TYR A 739 14.03 42.99 -2.48
C TYR A 739 13.23 44.17 -1.91
N ILE A 740 12.96 44.19 -0.60
CA ILE A 740 12.22 45.27 0.07
C ILE A 740 13.10 46.50 0.36
N SER A 741 14.42 46.36 0.37
CA SER A 741 15.35 47.47 0.68
C SER A 741 15.65 48.43 -0.48
N LYS A 742 15.02 48.28 -1.66
CA LYS A 742 15.40 49.01 -2.87
C LYS A 742 14.39 50.03 -3.42
N ASP A 743 13.25 50.24 -2.77
CA ASP A 743 12.18 51.06 -3.37
C ASP A 743 11.47 51.98 -2.36
N ALA A 744 12.24 52.74 -1.59
CA ALA A 744 11.71 53.82 -0.75
C ALA A 744 12.62 55.05 -0.74
N ASP A 745 12.22 56.10 -1.46
CA ASP A 745 12.55 57.50 -1.21
C ASP A 745 11.43 58.35 -1.85
N SER A 746 10.44 58.84 -1.10
CA SER A 746 10.40 59.96 -0.13
C SER A 746 9.75 61.20 -0.76
N ASN A 747 8.52 61.55 -0.31
CA ASN A 747 8.25 62.74 0.54
C ASN A 747 6.83 63.37 0.42
N ILE A 748 6.23 63.62 1.62
CA ILE A 748 5.49 64.85 2.04
C ILE A 748 3.96 64.93 1.70
N TYR A 749 2.95 65.25 2.55
CA TYR A 749 2.77 65.90 3.88
C TYR A 749 1.51 65.37 4.64
N ASN A 750 1.64 65.23 5.98
CA ASN A 750 0.74 65.52 7.12
C ASN A 750 -0.79 65.28 7.11
N VAL A 751 -1.24 64.32 7.94
CA VAL A 751 -2.50 64.37 8.74
C VAL A 751 -2.21 63.73 10.13
N PRO A 752 -2.76 64.24 11.26
CA PRO A 752 -2.39 63.81 12.63
C PRO A 752 -2.95 62.44 13.06
N PRO A 753 -2.51 61.89 14.21
CA PRO A 753 -2.65 60.49 14.56
C PRO A 753 -3.95 60.23 15.30
N ASP A 754 -4.93 59.69 14.59
CA ASP A 754 -6.03 58.90 15.15
C ASP A 754 -6.66 58.14 13.98
N GLU A 755 -6.16 56.93 13.72
CA GLU A 755 -6.82 55.82 13.00
C GLU A 755 -5.84 54.63 12.86
N ALA A 756 -5.38 54.15 14.02
CA ALA A 756 -4.83 52.80 14.18
C ALA A 756 -5.91 51.90 14.82
N GLU A 757 -7.11 51.89 14.25
CA GLU A 757 -8.21 51.06 14.74
C GLU A 757 -9.19 50.72 13.60
N TYR A 758 -8.77 49.94 12.58
CA TYR A 758 -9.74 49.19 11.76
C TYR A 758 -9.21 47.99 10.94
N CYS A 759 -8.05 47.42 11.29
CA CYS A 759 -7.60 46.11 10.77
C CYS A 759 -7.12 45.14 11.87
N CYS A 760 -7.77 45.23 13.04
CA CYS A 760 -7.68 44.25 14.13
C CYS A 760 -9.06 43.73 14.60
N GLN A 761 -10.11 43.85 13.79
CA GLN A 761 -11.46 43.40 14.14
C GLN A 761 -12.05 42.39 13.14
N VAL A 762 -11.31 41.31 12.83
CA VAL A 762 -11.90 39.97 12.59
C VAL A 762 -10.98 38.90 13.21
N LYS A 763 -10.44 39.20 14.40
CA LYS A 763 -9.81 38.21 15.29
C LYS A 763 -10.46 38.17 16.69
N ASN A 764 -11.57 38.88 16.90
CA ASN A 764 -12.34 38.87 18.15
C ASN A 764 -13.76 38.28 18.06
N ASP A 765 -14.35 38.07 16.87
CA ASP A 765 -15.63 37.34 16.74
C ASP A 765 -15.48 35.81 16.62
N LEU A 766 -14.26 35.31 16.39
CA LEU A 766 -13.91 33.89 16.60
C LEU A 766 -13.29 33.63 17.99
N LYS A 767 -13.12 34.67 18.83
CA LYS A 767 -12.65 34.53 20.22
C LYS A 767 -13.76 34.65 21.27
N ASN A 768 -14.91 35.26 20.96
CA ASN A 768 -16.06 35.30 21.88
C ASN A 768 -17.06 34.15 21.70
N HIS A 769 -16.81 33.20 20.78
CA HIS A 769 -17.40 31.85 20.82
C HIS A 769 -16.38 30.74 21.08
N SER A 770 -15.13 31.10 21.39
CA SER A 770 -14.09 30.15 21.84
C SER A 770 -13.56 30.46 23.25
N LYS A 771 -14.28 31.27 24.04
CA LYS A 771 -14.11 31.32 25.50
C LYS A 771 -14.77 30.09 26.13
N HIS A 772 -14.14 28.95 25.90
CA HIS A 772 -14.08 27.73 26.72
C HIS A 772 -13.61 26.54 25.86
N LEU A 773 -12.46 26.64 25.19
CA LEU A 773 -11.70 25.43 24.85
C LEU A 773 -10.28 25.61 25.37
N PHE A 774 -10.11 25.24 26.64
CA PHE A 774 -8.85 24.71 27.11
C PHE A 774 -8.43 23.64 26.11
N SER A 775 -7.33 23.82 25.36
CA SER A 775 -6.69 22.67 24.73
C SER A 775 -6.34 21.72 25.87
N PRO A 776 -6.96 20.54 25.97
CA PRO A 776 -6.66 19.63 27.06
C PRO A 776 -5.16 19.35 27.00
N SER A 777 -4.46 19.52 28.12
CA SER A 777 -3.08 19.07 28.23
C SER A 777 -3.00 17.63 27.75
N LYS A 778 -2.07 17.30 26.85
CA LYS A 778 -1.86 15.91 26.39
C LYS A 778 -1.82 14.99 27.60
N CYS A 779 -2.64 13.94 27.58
CA CYS A 779 -2.71 13.01 28.71
C CYS A 779 -1.32 12.39 28.94
N LYS A 780 -0.86 12.42 30.19
CA LYS A 780 0.45 11.88 30.56
C LYS A 780 0.30 10.41 30.95
N GLU A 781 1.35 9.63 30.81
CA GLU A 781 1.36 8.25 31.31
C GLU A 781 1.23 8.21 32.83
N ASN A 782 0.43 7.26 33.34
CA ASN A 782 0.39 6.97 34.77
C ASN A 782 1.48 5.96 35.11
N THR A 783 2.64 6.43 35.55
CA THR A 783 3.78 5.56 35.90
C THR A 783 3.54 4.71 37.15
N SER A 784 2.49 4.98 37.94
CA SER A 784 2.18 4.19 39.14
C SER A 784 1.79 2.75 38.82
N VAL A 785 1.33 2.47 37.59
CA VAL A 785 0.91 1.13 37.15
C VAL A 785 2.08 0.15 37.04
N THR A 786 3.32 0.64 36.97
CA THR A 786 4.52 -0.21 37.01
C THR A 786 4.68 -0.95 38.33
N LYS A 787 4.02 -0.49 39.39
CA LYS A 787 3.99 -1.15 40.70
C LYS A 787 3.04 -2.35 40.75
N ILE A 788 2.23 -2.59 39.70
CA ILE A 788 1.34 -3.74 39.63
C ILE A 788 2.19 -5.03 39.50
N THR A 789 1.92 -6.01 40.35
CA THR A 789 2.65 -7.29 40.35
C THR A 789 2.55 -7.98 38.98
N GLY A 790 3.71 -8.25 38.36
CA GLY A 790 3.76 -8.89 37.04
C GLY A 790 3.47 -7.95 35.86
N PHE A 791 3.54 -6.62 36.05
CA PHE A 791 3.41 -5.65 34.95
C PHE A 791 4.44 -5.89 33.83
N ASP A 792 5.69 -6.19 34.20
CA ASP A 792 6.79 -6.37 33.24
C ASP A 792 6.61 -7.56 32.29
N SER A 793 5.85 -8.58 32.69
CA SER A 793 5.55 -9.75 31.86
C SER A 793 4.37 -9.54 30.90
N LEU A 794 3.67 -8.41 30.98
CA LEU A 794 2.55 -8.11 30.10
C LEU A 794 3.01 -7.74 28.67
N PRO A 795 2.23 -8.07 27.63
CA PRO A 795 2.45 -7.57 26.27
C PRO A 795 2.46 -6.04 26.20
N ASP A 796 3.30 -5.47 25.32
CA ASP A 796 3.46 -4.01 25.18
C ASP A 796 2.14 -3.28 24.89
N SER A 797 1.24 -3.91 24.14
CA SER A 797 -0.09 -3.33 23.87
C SER A 797 -0.94 -3.17 25.13
N LEU A 798 -0.81 -4.08 26.12
CA LEU A 798 -1.54 -4.00 27.38
C LEU A 798 -0.82 -3.10 28.40
N LYS A 799 0.52 -3.04 28.36
CA LYS A 799 1.30 -2.04 29.12
C LYS A 799 0.90 -0.63 28.71
N ASN A 800 0.90 -0.35 27.40
CA ASN A 800 0.45 0.92 26.83
C ASN A 800 -0.99 1.23 27.22
N PHE A 801 -1.89 0.23 27.17
CA PHE A 801 -3.26 0.41 27.65
C PHE A 801 -3.30 0.85 29.13
N LEU A 802 -2.56 0.17 30.02
CA LEU A 802 -2.53 0.50 31.46
C LEU A 802 -1.94 1.89 31.74
N TYR A 803 -0.86 2.27 31.05
CA TYR A 803 -0.27 3.62 31.20
C TYR A 803 -1.29 4.72 30.93
N TYR A 804 -2.13 4.54 29.90
CA TYR A 804 -3.09 5.54 29.45
C TYR A 804 -4.55 5.21 29.81
N GLN A 805 -4.79 4.21 30.68
CA GLN A 805 -6.14 3.73 31.03
C GLN A 805 -7.02 4.84 31.64
N HIS A 806 -6.40 5.81 32.30
CA HIS A 806 -7.05 6.96 32.92
C HIS A 806 -7.38 8.09 31.93
N CYS A 807 -6.82 8.04 30.71
CA CYS A 807 -6.98 9.07 29.70
C CYS A 807 -8.32 8.91 28.96
N ARG A 808 -9.19 9.92 29.10
CA ARG A 808 -10.52 9.94 28.46
C ARG A 808 -10.74 11.08 27.47
N HIS A 809 -9.76 11.98 27.34
CA HIS A 809 -9.86 13.19 26.52
C HIS A 809 -8.74 13.21 25.49
N PHE A 810 -9.10 13.33 24.22
CA PHE A 810 -8.18 13.40 23.09
C PHE A 810 -8.62 14.52 22.13
N PRO A 811 -7.68 15.24 21.49
CA PRO A 811 -8.00 16.24 20.49
C PRO A 811 -8.83 15.62 19.36
N MET A 812 -9.91 16.30 18.98
CA MET A 812 -10.69 15.95 17.80
C MET A 812 -10.02 16.54 16.56
N LEU A 813 -9.77 15.70 15.56
CA LEU A 813 -9.13 16.07 14.30
C LEU A 813 -10.17 16.36 13.21
N LEU A 814 -11.25 15.58 13.19
CA LEU A 814 -12.37 15.73 12.26
C LEU A 814 -13.68 15.61 13.06
N ASP A 815 -14.56 16.59 12.90
CA ASP A 815 -15.81 16.74 13.66
C ASP A 815 -17.02 16.82 12.72
N LEU A 816 -18.22 16.55 13.24
CA LEU A 816 -19.48 16.54 12.50
C LEU A 816 -20.63 17.27 13.25
N PRO A 817 -20.45 18.51 13.72
CA PRO A 817 -21.40 19.17 14.63
C PRO A 817 -22.84 19.20 14.10
N ASP A 818 -23.02 19.32 12.78
CA ASP A 818 -24.33 19.41 12.13
C ASP A 818 -24.93 18.06 11.70
N LYS A 819 -24.29 16.91 11.99
CA LYS A 819 -24.72 15.61 11.46
C LYS A 819 -26.13 15.23 11.85
N CYS A 820 -26.51 15.60 13.06
CA CYS A 820 -27.84 15.40 13.62
C CYS A 820 -28.72 16.65 13.52
N GLY A 821 -28.30 17.68 12.75
CA GLY A 821 -28.95 18.98 12.68
C GLY A 821 -28.76 19.84 13.94
N GLY A 822 -27.73 19.53 14.73
CA GLY A 822 -27.49 20.09 16.07
C GLY A 822 -28.29 19.41 17.18
N ALA A 823 -28.04 19.79 18.44
CA ALA A 823 -28.66 19.16 19.60
C ALA A 823 -30.20 19.22 19.57
N GLU A 824 -30.76 20.33 19.08
CA GLU A 824 -32.22 20.56 19.02
C GLU A 824 -32.93 19.69 17.99
N LYS A 825 -32.31 19.42 16.83
CA LYS A 825 -32.89 18.60 15.75
C LYS A 825 -32.47 17.14 15.81
N SER A 826 -31.63 16.76 16.77
CA SER A 826 -31.17 15.37 16.92
C SER A 826 -32.30 14.36 17.15
N GLY A 827 -33.49 14.82 17.58
CA GLY A 827 -34.70 14.00 17.72
C GLY A 827 -35.27 13.44 16.40
N ASP A 828 -34.86 14.02 15.27
CA ASP A 828 -35.19 13.53 13.93
C ASP A 828 -34.41 12.25 13.58
N VAL A 829 -33.27 12.01 14.23
CA VAL A 829 -32.44 10.81 14.01
C VAL A 829 -33.03 9.63 14.77
N PHE A 830 -33.72 8.75 14.04
CA PHE A 830 -34.29 7.55 14.62
C PHE A 830 -33.25 6.45 14.84
N LEU A 831 -32.41 6.20 13.83
CA LEU A 831 -31.33 5.21 13.91
C LEU A 831 -30.00 5.85 13.47
N LEU A 832 -29.07 6.00 14.41
CA LEU A 832 -27.70 6.42 14.14
C LEU A 832 -26.80 5.18 13.99
N LEU A 833 -26.22 5.01 12.81
CA LEU A 833 -25.25 3.96 12.52
C LEU A 833 -23.86 4.45 12.91
N VAL A 834 -23.27 3.84 13.92
CA VAL A 834 -21.99 4.18 14.53
C VAL A 834 -21.00 3.07 14.20
N ILE A 835 -20.13 3.32 13.24
CA ILE A 835 -19.32 2.27 12.61
C ILE A 835 -17.85 2.46 12.97
N LYS A 836 -17.28 1.53 13.72
CA LYS A 836 -15.85 1.51 14.03
C LYS A 836 -15.06 1.17 12.77
N SER A 837 -14.15 2.05 12.36
CA SER A 837 -13.27 1.87 11.20
C SER A 837 -11.84 2.30 11.52
N SER A 838 -10.90 2.06 10.60
CA SER A 838 -9.49 2.47 10.68
C SER A 838 -9.17 3.45 9.55
N PRO A 839 -8.22 4.40 9.72
CA PRO A 839 -7.84 5.33 8.64
C PRO A 839 -7.59 4.66 7.28
N MET A 840 -7.03 3.44 7.29
CA MET A 840 -6.71 2.69 6.07
C MET A 840 -7.93 2.09 5.35
N ASN A 841 -9.07 1.94 6.02
CA ASN A 841 -10.24 1.19 5.54
C ASN A 841 -11.18 2.01 4.62
N TYR A 842 -10.64 2.81 3.71
CA TYR A 842 -11.44 3.63 2.76
C TYR A 842 -12.45 2.78 1.99
N GLU A 843 -12.03 1.61 1.49
CA GLU A 843 -12.85 0.72 0.66
C GLU A 843 -14.05 0.17 1.42
N ARG A 844 -13.85 -0.22 2.68
CA ARG A 844 -14.93 -0.67 3.57
C ARG A 844 -15.95 0.45 3.73
N ARG A 845 -15.50 1.64 4.14
CA ARG A 845 -16.39 2.80 4.31
C ARG A 845 -17.18 3.09 3.05
N GLU A 846 -16.53 3.16 1.90
CA GLU A 846 -17.15 3.46 0.61
C GLU A 846 -18.22 2.44 0.20
N VAL A 847 -18.00 1.14 0.42
CA VAL A 847 -19.03 0.12 0.19
C VAL A 847 -20.20 0.31 1.15
N LEU A 848 -19.93 0.59 2.43
CA LEU A 848 -20.97 0.80 3.43
C LEU A 848 -21.86 2.01 3.06
N ARG A 849 -21.28 3.10 2.56
CA ARG A 849 -22.04 4.28 2.06
C ARG A 849 -23.06 3.91 0.98
N LYS A 850 -22.71 2.97 0.10
CA LYS A 850 -23.55 2.53 -1.03
C LYS A 850 -24.54 1.44 -0.68
N THR A 851 -24.36 0.79 0.46
CA THR A 851 -25.12 -0.41 0.84
C THR A 851 -25.94 -0.13 2.09
N TRP A 852 -25.75 -0.91 3.15
CA TRP A 852 -26.61 -0.89 4.31
C TRP A 852 -26.48 0.38 5.15
N ALA A 853 -25.32 1.03 5.09
CA ALA A 853 -25.07 2.25 5.85
C ALA A 853 -25.52 3.51 5.09
N LYS A 854 -26.17 3.38 3.94
CA LYS A 854 -26.74 4.51 3.19
C LYS A 854 -27.72 5.30 4.06
N GLU A 855 -27.44 6.59 4.20
CA GLU A 855 -28.35 7.54 4.85
C GLU A 855 -29.63 7.69 4.03
N ARG A 856 -30.78 7.55 4.69
CA ARG A 856 -32.08 7.59 4.02
C ARG A 856 -33.21 7.76 5.03
N LEU A 857 -34.32 8.29 4.54
CA LEU A 857 -35.62 8.12 5.17
C LEU A 857 -36.16 6.71 4.83
N HIS A 858 -36.51 5.93 5.85
CA HIS A 858 -37.09 4.60 5.68
C HIS A 858 -38.26 4.44 6.64
N ASN A 859 -39.43 4.03 6.15
CA ASN A 859 -40.65 3.94 6.97
C ASN A 859 -40.93 5.18 7.82
N GLY A 860 -40.77 6.37 7.22
CA GLY A 860 -41.01 7.66 7.87
C GLY A 860 -39.97 8.11 8.89
N VAL A 861 -38.87 7.37 9.05
CA VAL A 861 -37.82 7.69 10.04
C VAL A 861 -36.43 7.80 9.42
N TRP A 862 -35.58 8.68 9.95
CA TRP A 862 -34.23 8.91 9.42
C TRP A 862 -33.20 7.91 9.94
N ILE A 863 -32.41 7.38 9.01
CA ILE A 863 -31.19 6.63 9.28
C ILE A 863 -29.99 7.51 8.91
N ARG A 864 -29.08 7.76 9.86
CA ARG A 864 -27.85 8.54 9.69
C ARG A 864 -26.62 7.67 9.95
N ARG A 865 -25.46 8.03 9.40
CA ARG A 865 -24.21 7.24 9.52
C ARG A 865 -23.06 8.10 10.00
N ILE A 866 -22.22 7.52 10.87
CA ILE A 866 -20.92 8.06 11.28
C ILE A 866 -19.89 6.93 11.33
N PHE A 867 -18.70 7.20 10.78
CA PHE A 867 -17.51 6.37 10.95
C PHE A 867 -16.63 6.92 12.09
N LEU A 868 -16.20 6.04 12.98
CA LEU A 868 -15.28 6.37 14.08
C LEU A 868 -13.87 5.93 13.73
N SER A 869 -12.92 6.87 13.78
CA SER A 869 -11.50 6.63 13.51
C SER A 869 -10.62 7.26 14.57
N GLY A 870 -9.50 6.61 14.87
CA GLY A 870 -8.35 7.26 15.50
C GLY A 870 -7.34 7.68 14.44
N THR A 871 -6.06 7.69 14.82
CA THR A 871 -4.92 7.86 13.93
C THR A 871 -4.15 6.55 13.82
N SER A 872 -3.46 6.33 12.69
CA SER A 872 -2.66 5.13 12.46
C SER A 872 -1.35 5.52 11.80
N GLY A 873 -0.34 4.64 11.91
CA GLY A 873 1.03 4.93 11.49
C GLY A 873 1.73 5.95 12.38
N SER A 874 2.91 6.37 11.96
CA SER A 874 3.75 7.39 12.62
C SER A 874 4.32 8.37 11.58
N GLY A 875 4.76 9.55 11.99
CA GLY A 875 5.34 10.57 11.10
C GLY A 875 4.49 10.87 9.85
N PHE A 876 5.07 10.70 8.66
CA PHE A 876 4.37 10.93 7.39
C PHE A 876 3.23 10.01 7.11
N GLU A 877 3.33 8.76 7.54
CA GLU A 877 2.30 7.78 7.24
C GLU A 877 1.03 8.23 7.95
N LYS A 878 1.16 8.62 9.23
CA LYS A 878 0.10 9.28 9.98
C LYS A 878 -0.36 10.57 9.30
N LYS A 879 0.54 11.45 8.83
CA LYS A 879 0.16 12.69 8.12
C LYS A 879 -0.57 12.42 6.80
N THR A 880 -0.14 11.43 6.02
CA THR A 880 -0.70 11.07 4.72
C THR A 880 -2.05 10.39 4.90
N LEU A 881 -2.15 9.43 5.81
CA LEU A 881 -3.41 8.79 6.17
C LEU A 881 -4.40 9.82 6.71
N ASN A 882 -3.97 10.71 7.62
CA ASN A 882 -4.81 11.80 8.10
C ASN A 882 -5.23 12.73 6.96
N LYS A 883 -4.34 13.05 6.01
CA LYS A 883 -4.71 13.90 4.86
C LYS A 883 -5.69 13.21 3.92
N LEU A 884 -5.52 11.92 3.67
CA LEU A 884 -6.46 11.11 2.87
C LEU A 884 -7.82 11.03 3.55
N LEU A 885 -7.83 10.85 4.88
CA LEU A 885 -9.06 10.82 5.69
C LEU A 885 -9.75 12.18 5.75
N GLU A 886 -8.98 13.27 5.83
CA GLU A 886 -9.48 14.65 5.76
C GLU A 886 -10.14 14.93 4.40
N LEU A 887 -9.52 14.49 3.29
CA LEU A 887 -10.11 14.60 1.96
C LEU A 887 -11.40 13.78 1.81
N GLU A 888 -11.42 12.56 2.36
CA GLU A 888 -12.63 11.73 2.42
C GLU A 888 -13.72 12.41 3.26
N HIS A 889 -13.36 12.95 4.42
CA HIS A 889 -14.27 13.66 5.30
C HIS A 889 -14.86 14.91 4.62
N TYR A 890 -14.04 15.68 3.90
CA TYR A 890 -14.52 16.82 3.12
C TYR A 890 -15.57 16.42 2.07
N GLU A 891 -15.44 15.24 1.46
CA GLU A 891 -16.36 14.76 0.44
C GLU A 891 -17.66 14.21 1.02
N PHE A 892 -17.59 13.45 2.12
CA PHE A 892 -18.73 12.68 2.61
C PHE A 892 -19.35 13.20 3.91
N GLY A 893 -18.63 14.02 4.68
CA GLY A 893 -19.10 14.58 5.95
C GLY A 893 -19.63 13.51 6.91
N ASP A 894 -18.89 12.41 7.07
CA ASP A 894 -19.35 11.25 7.85
C ASP A 894 -18.27 10.56 8.69
N ILE A 895 -17.14 11.24 8.95
CA ILE A 895 -16.02 10.71 9.74
C ILE A 895 -15.82 11.56 10.99
N LEU A 896 -15.87 10.94 12.17
CA LEU A 896 -15.32 11.49 13.41
C LEU A 896 -13.92 10.91 13.61
N GLN A 897 -12.95 11.79 13.84
CA GLN A 897 -11.57 11.39 14.09
C GLN A 897 -11.01 12.06 15.34
N TRP A 898 -10.36 11.26 16.20
CA TRP A 898 -9.62 11.77 17.36
C TRP A 898 -8.13 11.38 17.28
N ASP A 899 -7.28 12.18 17.91
CA ASP A 899 -5.82 12.01 17.94
C ASP A 899 -5.37 10.98 19.00
N PHE A 900 -5.86 9.74 18.89
CA PHE A 900 -5.34 8.59 19.63
C PHE A 900 -4.87 7.50 18.66
N SER A 901 -4.04 6.58 19.13
CA SER A 901 -3.60 5.43 18.32
C SER A 901 -4.72 4.41 18.16
N ASP A 902 -5.18 4.23 16.92
CA ASP A 902 -6.29 3.35 16.58
C ASP A 902 -5.86 1.88 16.60
N THR A 903 -6.02 1.24 17.75
CA THR A 903 -5.64 -0.15 18.00
C THR A 903 -6.79 -0.93 18.62
N PHE A 904 -6.71 -2.26 18.57
CA PHE A 904 -7.74 -3.14 19.13
C PHE A 904 -8.05 -2.85 20.61
N HIS A 905 -7.04 -2.67 21.47
CA HIS A 905 -7.26 -2.37 22.90
C HIS A 905 -7.76 -0.95 23.17
N ASN A 906 -7.70 -0.05 22.18
CA ASN A 906 -8.22 1.31 22.28
C ASN A 906 -9.64 1.46 21.70
N LEU A 907 -10.29 0.36 21.29
CA LEU A 907 -11.68 0.42 20.81
C LEU A 907 -12.64 0.93 21.90
N THR A 908 -12.38 0.60 23.17
CA THR A 908 -13.15 1.12 24.30
C THR A 908 -13.03 2.64 24.40
N LEU A 909 -11.80 3.16 24.26
CA LEU A 909 -11.56 4.60 24.22
C LEU A 909 -12.31 5.26 23.06
N LYS A 910 -12.19 4.69 21.85
CA LYS A 910 -12.92 5.14 20.64
C LYS A 910 -14.42 5.25 20.93
N GLN A 911 -14.99 4.24 21.59
CA GLN A 911 -16.41 4.22 21.92
C GLN A 911 -16.79 5.26 22.98
N THR A 912 -15.96 5.46 24.01
CA THR A 912 -16.21 6.49 25.03
C THR A 912 -16.12 7.91 24.47
N LEU A 913 -15.15 8.18 23.59
CA LEU A 913 -15.02 9.48 22.91
C LEU A 913 -16.24 9.78 22.04
N PHE A 914 -16.76 8.77 21.33
CA PHE A 914 -18.01 8.91 20.60
C PHE A 914 -19.20 9.19 21.51
N LEU A 915 -19.32 8.50 22.66
CA LEU A 915 -20.42 8.74 23.59
C LEU A 915 -20.40 10.16 24.18
N ASN A 916 -19.21 10.74 24.40
CA ASN A 916 -19.08 12.15 24.77
C ASN A 916 -19.60 13.06 23.66
N TRP A 917 -19.15 12.82 22.42
CA TRP A 917 -19.61 13.59 21.26
C TRP A 917 -21.12 13.46 21.03
N LEU A 918 -21.70 12.28 21.27
CA LEU A 918 -23.13 12.01 21.15
C LEU A 918 -23.95 12.87 22.11
N GLU A 919 -23.53 13.00 23.37
CA GLU A 919 -24.24 13.80 24.37
C GLU A 919 -24.27 15.30 24.00
N GLU A 920 -23.20 15.79 23.37
CA GLU A 920 -23.09 17.20 22.97
C GLU A 920 -23.83 17.49 21.65
N ASN A 921 -23.68 16.62 20.65
CA ASN A 921 -24.07 16.94 19.26
C ASN A 921 -25.30 16.18 18.78
N CYS A 922 -25.64 15.06 19.42
CA CYS A 922 -26.75 14.21 19.00
C CYS A 922 -27.54 13.59 20.19
N PRO A 923 -27.88 14.36 21.23
CA PRO A 923 -28.43 13.83 22.49
C PRO A 923 -29.81 13.19 22.35
N ASN A 924 -30.60 13.52 21.32
CA ASN A 924 -31.96 13.02 21.15
C ASN A 924 -32.09 11.94 20.07
N ALA A 925 -30.96 11.40 19.57
CA ALA A 925 -31.00 10.22 18.71
C ALA A 925 -31.68 9.04 19.44
N ARG A 926 -32.69 8.42 18.82
CA ARG A 926 -33.54 7.45 19.52
C ARG A 926 -32.87 6.09 19.70
N PHE A 927 -32.21 5.61 18.65
CA PHE A 927 -31.51 4.33 18.65
C PHE A 927 -30.17 4.43 17.94
N LEU A 928 -29.24 3.57 18.36
CA LEU A 928 -27.90 3.46 17.81
C LEU A 928 -27.67 2.01 17.38
N LEU A 929 -27.02 1.85 16.22
CA LEU A 929 -26.31 0.61 15.87
C LEU A 929 -24.83 0.88 16.06
N ASN A 930 -24.21 0.24 17.05
CA ASN A 930 -22.77 0.16 17.12
C ASN A 930 -22.31 -1.07 16.35
N GLY A 931 -21.39 -0.92 15.40
CA GLY A 931 -20.88 -2.06 14.64
C GLY A 931 -19.50 -1.85 14.04
N ASP A 932 -18.94 -2.93 13.52
CA ASP A 932 -17.65 -2.97 12.84
C ASP A 932 -17.82 -2.72 11.33
N ASP A 933 -16.75 -2.31 10.64
CA ASP A 933 -16.77 -2.06 9.19
C ASP A 933 -16.65 -3.33 8.32
N ASP A 934 -16.79 -4.51 8.94
CA ASP A 934 -16.74 -5.84 8.31
C ASP A 934 -18.02 -6.66 8.49
N VAL A 935 -19.16 -6.03 8.80
CA VAL A 935 -20.46 -6.69 8.93
C VAL A 935 -21.41 -6.44 7.76
N PHE A 936 -22.38 -7.34 7.60
CA PHE A 936 -23.59 -7.11 6.82
C PHE A 936 -24.75 -6.78 7.76
N ALA A 937 -25.31 -5.56 7.68
CA ALA A 937 -26.42 -5.13 8.53
C ALA A 937 -27.70 -4.85 7.72
N HIS A 938 -28.82 -5.48 8.03
CA HIS A 938 -30.09 -5.20 7.39
C HIS A 938 -30.82 -4.05 8.11
N THR A 939 -30.36 -2.82 7.87
CA THR A 939 -30.85 -1.62 8.58
C THR A 939 -32.36 -1.37 8.43
N SER A 940 -32.99 -1.85 7.35
CA SER A 940 -34.45 -1.83 7.18
C SER A 940 -35.19 -2.76 8.15
N ASN A 941 -34.59 -3.91 8.50
CA ASN A 941 -35.18 -4.84 9.47
C ASN A 941 -34.99 -4.32 10.89
N MET A 942 -33.83 -3.69 11.16
CA MET A 942 -33.58 -3.00 12.43
C MET A 942 -34.63 -1.91 12.67
N VAL A 943 -34.93 -1.08 11.67
CA VAL A 943 -35.99 -0.06 11.80
C VAL A 943 -37.34 -0.69 12.11
N ARG A 944 -37.74 -1.76 11.41
CA ARG A 944 -39.01 -2.45 11.70
C ARG A 944 -39.06 -3.01 13.12
N TYR A 945 -38.00 -3.70 13.54
CA TYR A 945 -37.87 -4.24 14.89
C TYR A 945 -37.99 -3.13 15.96
N LEU A 946 -37.24 -2.04 15.79
CA LEU A 946 -37.26 -0.91 16.72
C LEU A 946 -38.61 -0.19 16.75
N GLN A 947 -39.29 -0.07 15.61
CA GLN A 947 -40.64 0.51 15.54
C GLN A 947 -41.71 -0.38 16.18
N SER A 948 -41.53 -1.71 16.19
CA SER A 948 -42.44 -2.66 16.84
C SER A 948 -42.29 -2.74 18.36
N LEU A 949 -41.23 -2.15 18.93
CA LEU A 949 -41.08 -2.07 20.37
C LEU A 949 -42.21 -1.23 20.99
N PRO A 950 -42.80 -1.64 22.13
CA PRO A 950 -43.82 -0.85 22.82
C PRO A 950 -43.35 0.58 23.15
N ASP A 951 -42.05 0.72 23.42
CA ASP A 951 -41.39 1.97 23.81
C ASP A 951 -40.38 2.42 22.73
N ASN A 952 -40.87 2.69 21.52
CA ASN A 952 -40.05 3.03 20.35
C ASN A 952 -39.54 4.49 20.29
N ASN A 953 -39.69 5.25 21.37
CA ASN A 953 -39.22 6.63 21.48
C ASN A 953 -37.75 6.74 21.92
N GLY A 954 -37.11 5.62 22.27
CA GLY A 954 -35.71 5.57 22.72
C GLY A 954 -35.48 6.03 24.16
N SER A 955 -36.55 6.28 24.94
CA SER A 955 -36.47 6.83 26.30
C SER A 955 -36.32 5.75 27.39
N LYS A 956 -36.33 4.47 27.04
CA LYS A 956 -36.17 3.33 27.96
C LYS A 956 -34.99 2.46 27.56
N HIS A 957 -34.57 1.60 28.48
CA HIS A 957 -33.43 0.71 28.27
C HIS A 957 -33.66 -0.25 27.11
N LEU A 958 -32.76 -0.23 26.14
CA LEU A 958 -32.60 -1.26 25.11
C LEU A 958 -31.10 -1.46 24.91
N PHE A 959 -30.63 -2.70 25.03
CA PHE A 959 -29.31 -3.11 24.60
C PHE A 959 -29.39 -4.55 24.13
N THR A 960 -29.34 -4.78 22.81
CA THR A 960 -29.59 -6.10 22.25
C THR A 960 -28.63 -6.46 21.13
N GLY A 961 -28.17 -7.70 21.11
CA GLY A 961 -27.16 -8.21 20.20
C GLY A 961 -26.92 -9.70 20.40
N HIS A 962 -25.71 -10.18 20.13
CA HIS A 962 -25.33 -11.55 20.48
C HIS A 962 -24.87 -11.63 21.94
N LEU A 963 -25.77 -12.04 22.83
CA LEU A 963 -25.53 -12.06 24.27
C LEU A 963 -24.55 -13.17 24.68
N LEU A 964 -23.50 -12.75 25.39
CA LEU A 964 -22.48 -13.57 26.01
C LEU A 964 -22.64 -13.48 27.54
N ALA A 965 -23.35 -14.45 28.13
CA ALA A 965 -23.78 -14.37 29.53
C ALA A 965 -22.78 -14.96 30.54
N THR A 966 -21.95 -15.92 30.12
CA THR A 966 -21.08 -16.71 31.00
C THR A 966 -19.62 -16.73 30.54
N GLU A 967 -19.22 -15.74 29.75
CA GLU A 967 -17.88 -15.69 29.16
C GLU A 967 -16.80 -15.38 30.21
N ARG A 968 -15.63 -15.96 29.98
CA ARG A 968 -14.45 -15.80 30.85
C ARG A 968 -13.38 -14.98 30.13
N PRO A 969 -12.60 -14.14 30.86
CA PRO A 969 -11.41 -13.53 30.29
C PRO A 969 -10.47 -14.59 29.72
N VAL A 970 -10.04 -14.41 28.46
CA VAL A 970 -9.10 -15.35 27.83
C VAL A 970 -7.73 -15.15 28.46
N ARG A 971 -7.19 -16.20 29.11
CA ARG A 971 -5.90 -16.15 29.80
C ARG A 971 -4.71 -16.65 28.95
N TRP A 972 -4.95 -16.93 27.67
CA TRP A 972 -3.92 -17.40 26.73
C TRP A 972 -3.25 -16.21 26.03
N ALA A 973 -1.97 -15.96 26.35
CA ALA A 973 -1.23 -14.75 25.94
C ALA A 973 -1.15 -14.47 24.41
N PRO A 974 -1.02 -15.48 23.52
CA PRO A 974 -1.05 -15.25 22.07
C PRO A 974 -2.43 -14.85 21.51
N SER A 975 -3.50 -14.93 22.29
CA SER A 975 -4.83 -14.50 21.86
C SER A 975 -4.89 -12.98 21.75
N LYS A 976 -5.53 -12.47 20.68
CA LYS A 976 -5.89 -11.04 20.62
C LYS A 976 -6.87 -10.60 21.72
N TYR A 977 -7.59 -11.55 22.31
CA TYR A 977 -8.53 -11.32 23.43
C TYR A 977 -7.88 -11.59 24.80
N TYR A 978 -6.55 -11.73 24.87
CA TYR A 978 -5.85 -12.01 26.11
C TYR A 978 -6.06 -10.90 27.14
N ILE A 979 -6.57 -11.26 28.32
CA ILE A 979 -6.75 -10.37 29.45
C ILE A 979 -6.10 -10.99 30.69
N PRO A 980 -5.07 -10.36 31.27
CA PRO A 980 -4.37 -10.85 32.45
C PRO A 980 -5.14 -10.57 33.75
N THR A 981 -4.80 -11.25 34.84
CA THR A 981 -5.47 -11.07 36.15
C THR A 981 -5.25 -9.68 36.72
N GLN A 982 -4.14 -9.03 36.37
CA GLN A 982 -3.81 -7.65 36.72
C GLN A 982 -4.82 -6.62 36.20
N ILE A 983 -5.49 -6.92 35.07
CA ILE A 983 -6.54 -6.06 34.50
C ILE A 983 -7.91 -6.49 34.99
N GLN A 984 -8.15 -7.80 35.06
CA GLN A 984 -9.39 -8.35 35.56
C GLN A 984 -9.14 -9.60 36.39
N GLU A 985 -9.27 -9.47 37.70
CA GLU A 985 -9.10 -10.56 38.66
C GLU A 985 -10.25 -11.58 38.57
N SER A 986 -11.49 -11.10 38.39
CA SER A 986 -12.67 -11.95 38.22
C SER A 986 -12.49 -12.91 37.03
N ASN A 987 -12.89 -14.17 37.23
CA ASN A 987 -12.88 -15.18 36.18
C ASN A 987 -14.08 -15.10 35.23
N PHE A 988 -14.97 -14.15 35.41
CA PHE A 988 -16.16 -13.97 34.57
C PHE A 988 -16.35 -12.50 34.20
N TYR A 989 -16.80 -12.26 32.97
CA TYR A 989 -17.36 -10.98 32.57
C TYR A 989 -18.82 -10.85 33.01
N PRO A 990 -19.32 -9.65 33.34
CA PRO A 990 -20.75 -9.38 33.35
C PRO A 990 -21.35 -9.68 31.98
N PRO A 991 -22.65 -10.03 31.89
CA PRO A 991 -23.29 -10.27 30.59
C PRO A 991 -23.11 -9.06 29.65
N TYR A 992 -22.72 -9.35 28.41
CA TYR A 992 -22.49 -8.31 27.39
C TYR A 992 -22.87 -8.83 26.00
N CYS A 993 -23.11 -7.95 25.03
CA CYS A 993 -23.27 -8.36 23.64
C CYS A 993 -21.92 -8.25 22.93
N GLY A 994 -21.41 -9.34 22.34
CA GLY A 994 -20.08 -9.38 21.75
C GLY A 994 -20.05 -9.64 20.24
N GLY A 995 -19.05 -9.05 19.59
CA GLY A 995 -18.71 -9.18 18.17
C GLY A 995 -19.60 -8.38 17.22
N GLY A 996 -19.07 -7.94 16.07
CA GLY A 996 -19.79 -7.43 14.90
C GLY A 996 -20.66 -6.17 15.08
N GLY A 997 -21.63 -6.19 15.99
CA GLY A 997 -22.42 -5.04 16.39
C GLY A 997 -23.63 -5.35 17.27
N PHE A 998 -24.20 -4.31 17.89
CA PHE A 998 -25.36 -4.35 18.78
C PHE A 998 -26.22 -3.09 18.64
N LEU A 999 -27.51 -3.21 18.94
CA LEU A 999 -28.47 -2.10 18.99
C LEU A 999 -28.63 -1.61 20.42
N MET A 1000 -28.71 -0.29 20.60
CA MET A 1000 -29.07 0.31 21.88
C MET A 1000 -29.97 1.54 21.73
N SER A 1001 -30.72 1.89 22.77
CA SER A 1001 -31.48 3.14 22.79
C SER A 1001 -30.58 4.33 23.17
N GLY A 1002 -31.02 5.54 22.80
CA GLY A 1002 -30.40 6.78 23.24
C GLY A 1002 -30.35 6.90 24.77
N TYR A 1003 -31.41 6.46 25.47
CA TYR A 1003 -31.40 6.34 26.93
C TYR A 1003 -30.24 5.48 27.43
N THR A 1004 -30.07 4.28 26.89
CA THR A 1004 -29.00 3.37 27.32
C THR A 1004 -27.62 3.94 27.00
N ALA A 1005 -27.44 4.58 25.84
CA ALA A 1005 -26.19 5.25 25.50
C ALA A 1005 -25.80 6.33 26.52
N LYS A 1006 -26.77 7.14 26.99
CA LYS A 1006 -26.56 8.14 28.05
C LYS A 1006 -26.23 7.52 29.39
N VAL A 1007 -26.89 6.43 29.75
CA VAL A 1007 -26.57 5.69 30.99
C VAL A 1007 -25.13 5.18 30.92
N ILE A 1008 -24.74 4.53 29.81
CA ILE A 1008 -23.37 4.05 29.62
C ILE A 1008 -22.37 5.21 29.68
N HIS A 1009 -22.64 6.33 29.01
CA HIS A 1009 -21.78 7.53 29.05
C HIS A 1009 -21.54 8.02 30.48
N ARG A 1010 -22.60 8.15 31.29
CA ARG A 1010 -22.51 8.58 32.70
C ARG A 1010 -21.76 7.55 33.54
N THR A 1011 -22.10 6.27 33.41
CA THR A 1011 -21.46 5.21 34.18
C THR A 1011 -19.99 5.01 33.79
N ALA A 1012 -19.63 5.23 32.52
CA ALA A 1012 -18.26 5.12 32.03
C ALA A 1012 -17.29 6.09 32.71
N GLN A 1013 -17.78 7.22 33.26
CA GLN A 1013 -16.96 8.15 34.05
C GLN A 1013 -16.37 7.45 35.29
N ASP A 1014 -17.12 6.53 35.89
CA ASP A 1014 -16.77 5.84 37.13
C ASP A 1014 -16.29 4.39 36.93
N VAL A 1015 -16.22 3.89 35.69
CA VAL A 1015 -15.75 2.53 35.38
C VAL A 1015 -14.41 2.62 34.66
N PRO A 1016 -13.30 2.09 35.22
CA PRO A 1016 -11.99 2.07 34.56
C PRO A 1016 -12.09 1.45 33.17
N LEU A 1017 -11.49 2.08 32.16
CA LEU A 1017 -11.49 1.54 30.79
C LEU A 1017 -11.00 0.10 30.79
N HIS A 1018 -11.61 -0.74 29.97
CA HIS A 1018 -11.22 -2.14 29.82
C HIS A 1018 -10.77 -2.41 28.36
N PRO A 1019 -9.76 -3.26 28.07
CA PRO A 1019 -9.23 -3.42 26.70
C PRO A 1019 -10.20 -4.04 25.69
N ILE A 1020 -11.26 -4.71 26.18
CA ILE A 1020 -12.33 -5.28 25.36
C ILE A 1020 -13.54 -4.35 25.45
N ASP A 1021 -13.90 -3.72 24.35
CA ASP A 1021 -14.94 -2.68 24.24
C ASP A 1021 -16.34 -3.23 24.52
N ASP A 1022 -16.68 -4.37 23.92
CA ASP A 1022 -17.97 -5.03 24.12
C ASP A 1022 -18.19 -5.42 25.60
N ALA A 1023 -17.16 -5.99 26.23
CA ALA A 1023 -17.20 -6.33 27.65
C ALA A 1023 -17.29 -5.08 28.54
N TYR A 1024 -16.62 -3.98 28.17
CA TYR A 1024 -16.72 -2.70 28.90
C TYR A 1024 -18.14 -2.13 28.89
N MET A 1025 -18.88 -2.24 27.77
CA MET A 1025 -20.29 -1.85 27.73
C MET A 1025 -21.12 -2.68 28.73
N GLY A 1026 -20.89 -4.00 28.79
CA GLY A 1026 -21.54 -4.88 29.76
C GLY A 1026 -21.21 -4.52 31.22
N MET A 1027 -19.96 -4.14 31.51
CA MET A 1027 -19.57 -3.65 32.84
C MET A 1027 -20.32 -2.36 33.22
N CYS A 1028 -20.47 -1.42 32.29
CA CYS A 1028 -21.23 -0.19 32.52
C CYS A 1028 -22.71 -0.49 32.77
N LEU A 1029 -23.32 -1.39 31.99
CA LEU A 1029 -24.71 -1.82 32.21
C LEU A 1029 -24.90 -2.47 33.58
N ALA A 1030 -24.02 -3.40 33.94
CA ALA A 1030 -24.08 -4.09 35.23
C ALA A 1030 -23.97 -3.10 36.41
N LYS A 1031 -23.06 -2.12 36.33
CA LYS A 1031 -22.95 -1.07 37.35
C LYS A 1031 -24.19 -0.18 37.43
N ALA A 1032 -24.89 0.04 36.31
CA ALA A 1032 -26.15 0.77 36.26
C ALA A 1032 -27.38 -0.07 36.65
N GLY A 1033 -27.21 -1.36 36.99
CA GLY A 1033 -28.32 -2.27 37.28
C GLY A 1033 -29.15 -2.65 36.05
N LEU A 1034 -28.59 -2.51 34.85
CA LEU A 1034 -29.22 -2.84 33.58
C LEU A 1034 -28.63 -4.13 33.01
N VAL A 1035 -29.44 -4.87 32.24
CA VAL A 1035 -29.03 -6.13 31.62
C VAL A 1035 -29.19 -6.08 30.10
N PRO A 1036 -28.21 -6.57 29.32
CA PRO A 1036 -28.36 -6.74 27.88
C PRO A 1036 -29.25 -7.95 27.55
N SER A 1037 -29.86 -7.94 26.36
CA SER A 1037 -30.68 -9.04 25.86
C SER A 1037 -30.10 -9.64 24.58
N SER A 1038 -30.44 -10.90 24.30
CA SER A 1038 -30.05 -11.56 23.05
C SER A 1038 -31.10 -11.29 21.97
N HIS A 1039 -30.66 -11.05 20.73
CA HIS A 1039 -31.55 -11.01 19.57
C HIS A 1039 -31.13 -12.07 18.54
N ILE A 1040 -32.06 -12.97 18.18
CA ILE A 1040 -31.78 -14.09 17.28
C ILE A 1040 -31.27 -13.65 15.89
N GLY A 1041 -31.69 -12.45 15.47
CA GLY A 1041 -31.30 -11.80 14.22
C GLY A 1041 -29.85 -11.28 14.17
N VAL A 1042 -29.10 -11.30 15.28
CA VAL A 1042 -27.70 -10.86 15.32
C VAL A 1042 -26.79 -12.08 15.43
N LYS A 1043 -25.94 -12.30 14.42
CA LYS A 1043 -25.05 -13.47 14.29
C LYS A 1043 -23.59 -13.02 14.18
N THR A 1044 -22.79 -13.29 15.21
CA THR A 1044 -21.41 -12.78 15.32
C THR A 1044 -20.33 -13.85 15.15
N VAL A 1045 -20.71 -15.13 15.07
CA VAL A 1045 -19.81 -16.29 14.85
C VAL A 1045 -20.03 -16.91 13.45
N GLY A 1046 -20.50 -16.11 12.49
CA GLY A 1046 -21.01 -16.63 11.21
C GLY A 1046 -22.27 -17.47 11.40
N LEU A 1047 -22.61 -18.27 10.38
CA LEU A 1047 -23.85 -19.02 10.30
C LEU A 1047 -23.66 -20.49 10.69
N SER A 1048 -23.85 -20.83 11.98
CA SER A 1048 -23.86 -22.24 12.41
C SER A 1048 -25.19 -22.92 12.06
N ILE A 1049 -25.37 -23.31 10.80
CA ILE A 1049 -26.51 -24.13 10.37
C ILE A 1049 -26.12 -25.62 10.50
N LEU A 1050 -26.84 -26.36 11.35
CA LEU A 1050 -26.79 -27.82 11.46
C LEU A 1050 -27.41 -28.46 10.20
N SER A 1051 -26.65 -28.53 9.11
CA SER A 1051 -27.04 -29.28 7.90
C SER A 1051 -25.83 -29.44 6.99
N LYS A 1052 -25.60 -30.67 6.49
CA LYS A 1052 -24.53 -31.03 5.52
C LYS A 1052 -24.67 -30.36 4.13
N VAL A 1053 -25.37 -29.23 4.02
CA VAL A 1053 -25.56 -28.46 2.78
C VAL A 1053 -25.56 -26.94 3.09
N LYS A 1054 -24.44 -26.30 2.70
CA LYS A 1054 -24.23 -24.91 2.19
C LYS A 1054 -24.63 -23.63 2.97
N ASP A 1055 -23.59 -22.79 3.11
CA ASP A 1055 -23.45 -21.35 2.74
C ASP A 1055 -23.87 -20.23 3.72
N ASP A 1056 -22.89 -19.42 4.15
CA ASP A 1056 -23.06 -18.19 4.93
C ASP A 1056 -23.63 -17.02 4.09
N LEU A 1057 -23.80 -17.20 2.77
CA LEU A 1057 -24.19 -16.18 1.79
C LEU A 1057 -25.55 -16.41 1.12
N GLU A 1058 -26.48 -17.18 1.70
CA GLU A 1058 -27.82 -17.29 1.12
C GLU A 1058 -28.60 -15.96 1.27
N PRO A 1059 -28.98 -15.27 0.18
CA PRO A 1059 -29.63 -13.94 0.27
C PRO A 1059 -30.96 -13.98 1.04
N CYS A 1060 -31.66 -15.11 0.98
CA CYS A 1060 -32.90 -15.30 1.72
C CYS A 1060 -32.68 -15.35 3.23
N TYR A 1061 -31.55 -15.86 3.67
CA TYR A 1061 -31.22 -15.88 5.08
C TYR A 1061 -30.80 -14.47 5.56
N LEU A 1062 -29.95 -13.78 4.79
CA LEU A 1062 -29.54 -12.40 5.09
C LEU A 1062 -30.72 -11.42 5.09
N ARG A 1063 -31.80 -11.71 4.35
CA ARG A 1063 -33.02 -10.92 4.29
C ARG A 1063 -33.83 -10.93 5.59
N GLU A 1064 -33.71 -11.95 6.42
CA GLU A 1064 -34.48 -12.11 7.66
C GLU A 1064 -33.69 -11.72 8.92
N LEU A 1065 -32.36 -11.57 8.81
CA LEU A 1065 -31.52 -11.18 9.94
C LEU A 1065 -31.43 -9.66 10.14
N LEU A 1066 -30.85 -9.27 11.27
CA LEU A 1066 -30.45 -7.90 11.57
C LEU A 1066 -28.99 -7.67 11.20
N LEU A 1067 -28.07 -8.52 11.66
CA LEU A 1067 -26.62 -8.31 11.47
C LEU A 1067 -25.87 -9.65 11.41
N VAL A 1068 -24.88 -9.73 10.51
CA VAL A 1068 -23.99 -10.90 10.37
C VAL A 1068 -22.53 -10.47 10.23
N HIS A 1069 -21.66 -11.12 10.99
CA HIS A 1069 -20.19 -11.00 10.91
C HIS A 1069 -19.59 -12.30 10.31
N ARG A 1070 -18.61 -12.28 9.39
CA ARG A 1070 -17.87 -11.15 8.76
C ARG A 1070 -17.88 -11.22 7.23
N PHE A 1071 -17.72 -10.08 6.57
CA PHE A 1071 -17.77 -9.94 5.11
C PHE A 1071 -16.60 -9.10 4.57
N LEU A 1072 -16.16 -9.46 3.36
CA LEU A 1072 -15.32 -8.59 2.52
C LEU A 1072 -16.17 -7.49 1.88
N PRO A 1073 -15.62 -6.31 1.52
CA PRO A 1073 -16.39 -5.23 0.91
C PRO A 1073 -17.17 -5.65 -0.34
N SER A 1074 -16.54 -6.40 -1.25
CA SER A 1074 -17.21 -6.93 -2.45
C SER A 1074 -18.42 -7.82 -2.13
N GLN A 1075 -18.31 -8.64 -1.08
CA GLN A 1075 -19.40 -9.50 -0.62
C GLN A 1075 -20.55 -8.67 -0.05
N ILE A 1076 -20.26 -7.64 0.74
CA ILE A 1076 -21.30 -6.72 1.27
C ILE A 1076 -22.06 -6.07 0.11
N TYR A 1077 -21.33 -5.54 -0.89
CA TYR A 1077 -21.93 -4.87 -2.04
C TYR A 1077 -22.86 -5.79 -2.83
N LEU A 1078 -22.36 -6.97 -3.21
CA LEU A 1078 -23.10 -7.91 -4.04
C LEU A 1078 -24.26 -8.55 -3.29
N MET A 1079 -24.08 -8.94 -2.02
CA MET A 1079 -25.18 -9.49 -1.22
C MET A 1079 -26.26 -8.45 -0.95
N TRP A 1080 -25.90 -7.18 -0.73
CA TRP A 1080 -26.88 -6.12 -0.55
C TRP A 1080 -27.78 -5.99 -1.77
N LYS A 1081 -27.22 -6.09 -2.98
CA LYS A 1081 -28.00 -6.10 -4.23
C LYS A 1081 -28.91 -7.32 -4.32
N GLN A 1082 -28.40 -8.52 -4.03
CA GLN A 1082 -29.18 -9.75 -4.11
C GLN A 1082 -30.35 -9.78 -3.12
N VAL A 1083 -30.13 -9.36 -1.87
CA VAL A 1083 -31.17 -9.32 -0.83
C VAL A 1083 -32.31 -8.38 -1.22
N HIS A 1084 -32.01 -7.32 -1.99
CA HIS A 1084 -32.97 -6.34 -2.46
C HIS A 1084 -33.49 -6.61 -3.89
N ASP A 1085 -33.13 -7.74 -4.50
CA ASP A 1085 -33.68 -8.14 -5.80
C ASP A 1085 -35.19 -8.42 -5.65
N PRO A 1086 -36.09 -7.68 -6.35
CA PRO A 1086 -37.52 -7.92 -6.26
C PRO A 1086 -37.94 -9.31 -6.75
N TYR A 1087 -37.09 -9.99 -7.53
CA TYR A 1087 -37.31 -11.33 -8.03
C TYR A 1087 -36.71 -12.43 -7.14
N LEU A 1088 -36.06 -12.07 -6.02
CA LEU A 1088 -35.57 -13.04 -5.05
C LEU A 1088 -36.74 -13.81 -4.44
N LYS A 1089 -36.90 -15.08 -4.86
CA LYS A 1089 -37.91 -16.01 -4.34
C LYS A 1089 -37.35 -16.79 -3.16
N CYS A 1090 -37.65 -16.33 -1.96
CA CYS A 1090 -37.38 -17.10 -0.76
C CYS A 1090 -38.49 -18.11 -0.53
N GLY A 1091 -38.13 -19.38 -0.28
CA GLY A 1091 -39.10 -20.42 0.04
C GLY A 1091 -39.94 -20.01 1.26
N LYS A 1092 -41.20 -20.46 1.32
CA LYS A 1092 -42.08 -20.25 2.49
C LYS A 1092 -41.56 -21.05 3.71
N ARG A 1093 -40.41 -20.67 4.28
CA ARG A 1093 -40.03 -21.09 5.63
C ARG A 1093 -40.51 -20.01 6.60
N GLN A 1094 -41.62 -20.35 7.26
CA GLN A 1094 -42.18 -19.78 8.48
C GLN A 1094 -42.48 -18.27 8.51
N LYS A 1095 -43.70 -17.95 8.07
CA LYS A 1095 -44.47 -16.75 8.49
C LYS A 1095 -44.63 -16.58 10.02
N ASN A 1096 -44.03 -17.45 10.84
CA ASN A 1096 -44.17 -17.47 12.30
C ASN A 1096 -42.95 -16.93 13.06
N ILE A 1097 -41.88 -16.51 12.38
CA ILE A 1097 -40.74 -15.90 13.08
C ILE A 1097 -41.15 -14.53 13.69
N TRP A 1098 -42.04 -13.78 13.04
CA TRP A 1098 -42.59 -12.51 13.55
C TRP A 1098 -43.57 -12.61 14.73
N ARG A 1099 -43.89 -13.83 15.20
CA ARG A 1099 -44.65 -14.05 16.44
C ARG A 1099 -43.76 -14.46 17.63
N PHE A 1100 -42.47 -14.71 17.37
CA PHE A 1100 -41.44 -15.02 18.37
C PHE A 1100 -40.25 -14.03 18.34
N LEU A 1101 -40.12 -13.21 17.29
CA LEU A 1101 -39.48 -11.88 17.26
C LEU A 1101 -40.41 -10.85 17.88
#